data_AF-A0A1R0F787-F1
#
_entry.id   AF-A0A1R0F787-F1
#
_cell.length_a   1.000
_cell.length_b   1.000
_cell.length_c   1.000
_cell.angle_alpha   90.00
_cell.angle_beta   90.00
_cell.angle_gamma   90.00
#
_symmetry.space_group_name_H-M   'P 1'
#
loop_
_entity.id
_entity.type
_entity.pdbx_description
1 polymer ?
#
loop_
_entity_poly.entity_id
_entity_poly.type
_entity_poly.pdbx_seq_one_letter_code
_entity_poly.pdbx_strand_id
1 'polypeptide(L)'
;MRPTLLDPFFATIRSLSGIGPKVGLTISKLLDIDPTQGEPRLIDLIQLMPYSVIDRRQRPGIAFAIDGAVTTAEIVVDYHQAPPNNNKRLPYRVFGHDETGEMTLVFFHAQANWLQGQLPEGEKVIVSGKVERFNGHVTMVHPDYIVPAGHSEKLPLIEPVYPLTAGLSGKTLGRAIGEALNRIPVLPEWIDHTMMKQSGFPSFGVALRRIHLPVDPADVNVDSLSRKRLAYDEFLAGQLALGLVRHKTKKLAGKASPPKGTYTKKLLHALPFTLTKGQEVAIGEISRDLASNEAMLRLLQGDVGSGKTVVAFMAMAQIAENGGQSALMAPTEVLAQQHFATIAPLAEKVGLKTVLLTGREKGKSREKIIDDIKTGKTAIIIGTHALIQDSVDYHNLSLAIIDEQHRFGVHQRLDLLAKGVRPDMLVMTATPIPRTLVMTAFGDMDVSQLKEKPSGRKPVTTAILPEERLGELLERVSVALKRGDKIYWICPLVEESESLELTSVEKRFEFLHNRFGSIVGIVHGKMAPTEKDKAMLDFKEGKTRLLVATTVVEVGVDVPDASIMIIEHAERFGLSQLHQLRGRVGRGDKQSSCILLYKAPIGKIAEARLNVMRETQDGFRIAEEDLRLRGEGEVLGTRQSGVPEFHMADLEAHSDLLAIARKDARLILEKDPQLVSERGQALRLLLYLFRQDGAIKLLRAG
;
A
#
# COMPACT_ATOMS: atom_id res chain seq x y z
N MET A 1 -25.63 19.00 -7.94
CA MET A 1 -26.05 17.61 -8.22
C MET A 1 -25.07 16.94 -9.16
N ARG A 2 -25.01 15.60 -9.16
CA ARG A 2 -24.30 14.84 -10.21
C ARG A 2 -25.01 15.10 -11.56
N PRO A 3 -24.28 15.29 -12.67
CA PRO A 3 -24.88 15.42 -13.99
C PRO A 3 -25.70 14.18 -14.36
N THR A 4 -26.90 14.37 -14.90
CA THR A 4 -27.82 13.29 -15.30
C THR A 4 -27.23 12.36 -16.35
N LEU A 5 -26.32 12.87 -17.18
CA LEU A 5 -25.56 12.09 -18.16
C LEU A 5 -24.84 10.90 -17.51
N LEU A 6 -24.46 10.97 -16.23
CA LEU A 6 -23.75 9.90 -15.55
C LEU A 6 -24.66 8.91 -14.83
N ASP A 7 -25.96 9.14 -14.75
CA ASP A 7 -26.88 8.28 -14.01
C ASP A 7 -26.82 6.78 -14.41
N PRO A 8 -26.61 6.41 -15.70
CA PRO A 8 -26.44 5.01 -16.08
C PRO A 8 -25.28 4.32 -15.36
N PHE A 9 -24.14 5.00 -15.16
CA PHE A 9 -22.97 4.44 -14.46
C PHE A 9 -23.24 4.15 -12.98
N PHE A 10 -24.19 4.87 -12.38
CA PHE A 10 -24.46 4.78 -10.95
C PHE A 10 -25.74 4.01 -10.62
N ALA A 11 -26.38 3.39 -11.62
CA ALA A 11 -27.46 2.45 -11.40
C ALA A 11 -26.97 1.21 -10.63
N THR A 12 -27.85 0.60 -9.82
CA THR A 12 -27.55 -0.66 -9.12
C THR A 12 -27.29 -1.79 -10.12
N ILE A 13 -26.34 -2.66 -9.80
CA ILE A 13 -26.10 -3.89 -10.56
C ILE A 13 -27.32 -4.81 -10.61
N ARG A 14 -28.26 -4.70 -9.64
CA ARG A 14 -29.51 -5.48 -9.64
C ARG A 14 -30.45 -5.13 -10.78
N SER A 15 -30.20 -4.01 -11.45
CA SER A 15 -30.93 -3.66 -12.67
C SER A 15 -30.50 -4.48 -13.89
N LEU A 16 -29.43 -5.27 -13.80
CA LEU A 16 -28.94 -6.15 -14.86
C LEU A 16 -29.65 -7.52 -14.82
N SER A 17 -29.81 -8.13 -15.98
CA SER A 17 -30.52 -9.40 -16.12
C SER A 17 -29.77 -10.55 -15.44
N GLY A 18 -30.47 -11.27 -14.57
CA GLY A 18 -29.94 -12.43 -13.85
C GLY A 18 -29.05 -12.09 -12.65
N ILE A 19 -29.02 -10.83 -12.19
CA ILE A 19 -28.37 -10.43 -10.94
C ILE A 19 -29.42 -10.30 -9.82
N GLY A 20 -29.70 -11.42 -9.16
CA GLY A 20 -30.52 -11.45 -7.94
C GLY A 20 -29.73 -11.06 -6.68
N PRO A 21 -30.38 -10.99 -5.50
CA PRO A 21 -29.74 -10.59 -4.24
C PRO A 21 -28.50 -11.42 -3.88
N LYS A 22 -28.55 -12.74 -4.11
CA LYS A 22 -27.43 -13.65 -3.83
C LYS A 22 -26.21 -13.38 -4.72
N VAL A 23 -26.43 -13.15 -6.02
CA VAL A 23 -25.37 -12.82 -6.98
C VAL A 23 -24.83 -11.42 -6.72
N GLY A 24 -25.71 -10.48 -6.35
CA GLY A 24 -25.30 -9.14 -5.92
C GLY A 24 -24.34 -9.19 -4.73
N LEU A 25 -24.60 -10.03 -3.72
CA LEU A 25 -23.71 -10.19 -2.56
C LEU A 25 -22.37 -10.82 -2.92
N THR A 26 -22.32 -11.78 -3.86
CA THR A 26 -21.04 -12.35 -4.30
C THR A 26 -20.23 -11.34 -5.11
N ILE A 27 -20.88 -10.50 -5.92
CA ILE A 27 -20.24 -9.39 -6.62
C ILE A 27 -19.75 -8.32 -5.63
N SER A 28 -20.53 -7.98 -4.59
CA SER A 28 -20.08 -7.09 -3.52
C SER A 28 -18.80 -7.58 -2.86
N LYS A 29 -18.72 -8.88 -2.56
CA LYS A 29 -17.49 -9.49 -1.99
C LYS A 29 -16.31 -9.42 -2.96
N LEU A 30 -16.54 -9.65 -4.26
CA LEU A 30 -15.50 -9.55 -5.28
C LEU A 30 -14.91 -8.14 -5.37
N LEU A 31 -15.78 -7.13 -5.27
CA LEU A 31 -15.41 -5.71 -5.40
C LEU A 31 -14.99 -5.08 -4.05
N ASP A 32 -14.89 -5.88 -2.98
CA ASP A 32 -14.66 -5.43 -1.59
C ASP A 32 -15.61 -4.29 -1.12
N ILE A 33 -16.86 -4.32 -1.58
CA ILE A 33 -17.89 -3.34 -1.20
C ILE A 33 -18.70 -3.90 -0.03
N ASP A 34 -18.63 -3.22 1.12
CA ASP A 34 -19.44 -3.54 2.29
C ASP A 34 -20.95 -3.39 1.95
N PRO A 35 -21.73 -4.49 1.97
CA PRO A 35 -23.15 -4.46 1.63
C PRO A 35 -23.98 -3.56 2.56
N THR A 36 -23.47 -3.23 3.75
CA THR A 36 -24.12 -2.32 4.70
C THR A 36 -23.93 -0.85 4.32
N GLN A 37 -22.89 -0.52 3.55
CA GLN A 37 -22.59 0.84 3.09
C GLN A 37 -23.22 1.17 1.75
N GLY A 38 -23.59 0.16 0.95
CA GLY A 38 -24.32 0.34 -0.29
C GLY A 38 -24.27 -0.87 -1.22
N GLU A 39 -25.07 -0.83 -2.27
CA GLU A 39 -24.99 -1.82 -3.35
C GLU A 39 -23.95 -1.41 -4.41
N PRO A 40 -23.27 -2.39 -5.03
CA PRO A 40 -22.41 -2.12 -6.18
C PRO A 40 -23.20 -1.46 -7.31
N ARG A 41 -22.52 -0.59 -8.05
CA ARG A 41 -23.07 0.15 -9.18
C ARG A 41 -22.45 -0.36 -10.49
N LEU A 42 -23.06 -0.01 -11.61
CA LEU A 42 -22.56 -0.42 -12.92
C LEU A 42 -21.12 0.02 -13.18
N ILE A 43 -20.72 1.19 -12.68
CA ILE A 43 -19.35 1.65 -12.77
C ILE A 43 -18.38 0.70 -12.06
N ASP A 44 -18.70 0.19 -10.87
CA ASP A 44 -17.80 -0.72 -10.14
C ASP A 44 -17.51 -1.99 -10.96
N LEU A 45 -18.51 -2.49 -11.71
CA LEU A 45 -18.33 -3.62 -12.63
C LEU A 45 -17.48 -3.28 -13.85
N ILE A 46 -17.67 -2.10 -14.43
CA ILE A 46 -16.94 -1.65 -15.63
C ILE A 46 -15.49 -1.25 -15.28
N GLN A 47 -15.20 -0.93 -14.01
CA GLN A 47 -13.84 -0.68 -13.56
C GLN A 47 -13.09 -1.98 -13.18
N LEU A 48 -13.78 -3.12 -13.10
CA LEU A 48 -13.15 -4.42 -12.85
C LEU A 48 -12.43 -4.93 -14.09
N MET A 49 -11.12 -4.72 -14.14
CA MET A 49 -10.32 -5.08 -15.30
C MET A 49 -10.08 -6.61 -15.41
N PRO A 50 -10.11 -7.18 -16.63
CA PRO A 50 -9.67 -8.55 -16.84
C PRO A 50 -8.14 -8.65 -16.66
N TYR A 51 -7.68 -9.79 -16.15
CA TYR A 51 -6.25 -10.04 -15.91
C TYR A 51 -5.61 -10.93 -16.99
N SER A 52 -6.42 -11.67 -17.75
CA SER A 52 -5.96 -12.47 -18.89
C SER A 52 -7.08 -12.67 -19.89
N VAL A 53 -6.78 -13.40 -20.97
CA VAL A 53 -7.76 -13.86 -21.95
C VAL A 53 -7.59 -15.34 -22.21
N ILE A 54 -8.69 -15.99 -22.63
CA ILE A 54 -8.65 -17.30 -23.26
C ILE A 54 -8.79 -17.09 -24.77
N ASP A 55 -7.77 -17.46 -25.53
CA ASP A 55 -7.80 -17.43 -26.99
C ASP A 55 -8.35 -18.76 -27.54
N ARG A 56 -9.57 -18.72 -28.08
CA ARG A 56 -10.29 -19.87 -28.65
C ARG A 56 -10.21 -19.91 -30.17
N ARG A 57 -9.40 -19.04 -30.80
CA ARG A 57 -9.20 -19.00 -32.26
C ARG A 57 -8.46 -20.21 -32.79
N GLN A 58 -7.63 -20.84 -31.95
CA GLN A 58 -6.83 -22.01 -32.31
C GLN A 58 -7.75 -23.23 -32.55
N ARG A 59 -7.70 -23.75 -33.78
CA ARG A 59 -8.37 -24.98 -34.22
C ARG A 59 -7.36 -25.93 -34.88
N PRO A 60 -6.40 -26.47 -34.09
CA PRO A 60 -5.30 -27.25 -34.64
C PRO A 60 -5.72 -28.64 -35.16
N GLY A 61 -6.95 -29.07 -34.89
CA GLY A 61 -7.39 -30.46 -35.03
C GLY A 61 -7.05 -31.29 -33.78
N ILE A 62 -7.80 -32.36 -33.54
CA ILE A 62 -7.71 -33.20 -32.34
C ILE A 62 -6.30 -33.77 -32.15
N ALA A 63 -5.67 -34.31 -33.19
CA ALA A 63 -4.34 -34.96 -33.07
C ALA A 63 -3.22 -33.98 -32.67
N PHE A 64 -3.36 -32.72 -33.07
CA PHE A 64 -2.39 -31.65 -32.84
C PHE A 64 -2.73 -30.80 -31.61
N ALA A 65 -3.80 -31.14 -30.89
CA ALA A 65 -4.16 -30.46 -29.65
C ALA A 65 -3.03 -30.63 -28.60
N ILE A 66 -2.66 -29.50 -28.00
CA ILE A 66 -1.60 -29.42 -27.00
C ILE A 66 -2.19 -29.85 -25.64
N ASP A 67 -1.52 -30.78 -24.98
CA ASP A 67 -1.92 -31.27 -23.66
C ASP A 67 -1.93 -30.12 -22.63
N GLY A 68 -3.02 -30.00 -21.89
CA GLY A 68 -3.24 -28.95 -20.89
C GLY A 68 -3.70 -27.59 -21.43
N ALA A 69 -3.74 -27.39 -22.76
CA ALA A 69 -4.17 -26.15 -23.38
C ALA A 69 -5.68 -26.11 -23.62
N VAL A 70 -6.27 -24.90 -23.61
CA VAL A 70 -7.64 -24.70 -24.10
C VAL A 70 -7.63 -24.81 -25.62
N THR A 71 -8.38 -25.76 -26.16
CA THR A 71 -8.46 -26.01 -27.61
C THR A 71 -9.91 -26.00 -28.06
N THR A 72 -10.17 -25.43 -29.24
CA THR A 72 -11.46 -25.50 -29.92
C THR A 72 -11.38 -26.54 -31.03
N ALA A 73 -12.26 -27.53 -31.02
CA ALA A 73 -12.37 -28.57 -32.04
C ALA A 73 -13.79 -28.60 -32.61
N GLU A 74 -13.90 -28.79 -33.92
CA GLU A 74 -15.16 -29.13 -34.58
C GLU A 74 -15.18 -30.65 -34.75
N ILE A 75 -16.08 -31.33 -34.06
CA ILE A 75 -16.14 -32.79 -34.00
C ILE A 75 -17.47 -33.28 -34.55
N VAL A 76 -17.47 -34.46 -35.17
CA VAL A 76 -18.67 -35.26 -35.41
C VAL A 76 -18.89 -36.12 -34.18
N VAL A 77 -20.09 -36.09 -33.60
CA VAL A 77 -20.43 -36.93 -32.45
C VAL A 77 -20.69 -38.36 -32.92
N ASP A 78 -19.94 -39.33 -32.40
CA ASP A 78 -20.07 -40.73 -32.81
C ASP A 78 -21.16 -41.44 -31.99
N TYR A 79 -20.93 -41.56 -30.68
CA TYR A 79 -21.87 -42.22 -29.78
C TYR A 79 -21.68 -41.80 -28.33
N HIS A 80 -22.73 -42.03 -27.54
CA HIS A 80 -22.74 -41.76 -26.11
C HIS A 80 -22.51 -43.03 -25.28
N GLN A 81 -21.72 -42.92 -24.23
CA GLN A 81 -21.51 -43.96 -23.23
C GLN A 81 -21.98 -43.46 -21.86
N ALA A 82 -23.21 -43.82 -21.51
CA ALA A 82 -23.77 -43.55 -20.20
C ALA A 82 -23.10 -44.41 -19.11
N PRO A 83 -23.04 -43.94 -17.84
CA PRO A 83 -22.55 -44.76 -16.75
C PRO A 83 -23.47 -45.98 -16.52
N PRO A 84 -22.91 -47.17 -16.19
CA PRO A 84 -23.70 -48.36 -15.90
C PRO A 84 -24.71 -48.12 -14.77
N ASN A 85 -25.90 -48.72 -14.86
CA ASN A 85 -26.96 -48.57 -13.84
C ASN A 85 -26.49 -48.92 -12.41
N ASN A 86 -25.54 -49.86 -12.28
CA ASN A 86 -25.01 -50.31 -11.00
C ASN A 86 -23.91 -49.39 -10.42
N ASN A 87 -23.40 -48.41 -11.17
CA ASN A 87 -22.39 -47.47 -10.67
C ASN A 87 -22.51 -46.07 -11.30
N LYS A 88 -23.47 -45.30 -10.80
CA LYS A 88 -23.73 -43.90 -11.23
C LYS A 88 -22.61 -42.91 -10.86
N ARG A 89 -21.54 -43.34 -10.19
CA ARG A 89 -20.35 -42.49 -9.90
C ARG A 89 -19.38 -42.43 -11.07
N LEU A 90 -19.49 -43.31 -12.06
CA LEU A 90 -18.69 -43.25 -13.27
C LEU A 90 -19.13 -42.05 -14.14
N PRO A 91 -18.20 -41.43 -14.89
CA PRO A 91 -18.53 -40.32 -15.76
C PRO A 91 -19.33 -40.77 -16.98
N TYR A 92 -20.15 -39.86 -17.50
CA TYR A 92 -20.74 -39.98 -18.83
C TYR A 92 -19.67 -39.60 -19.87
N ARG A 93 -19.52 -40.40 -20.93
CA ARG A 93 -18.56 -40.12 -22.00
C ARG A 93 -19.28 -39.95 -23.33
N VAL A 94 -18.82 -38.99 -24.13
CA VAL A 94 -19.26 -38.80 -25.50
C VAL A 94 -18.03 -38.91 -26.39
N PHE A 95 -18.07 -39.81 -27.35
CA PHE A 95 -16.98 -40.02 -28.30
C PHE A 95 -17.30 -39.22 -29.57
N GLY A 96 -16.27 -38.61 -30.14
CA GLY A 96 -16.38 -37.91 -31.40
C GLY A 96 -15.03 -37.82 -32.09
N HIS A 97 -15.04 -37.52 -33.39
CA HIS A 97 -13.84 -37.43 -34.20
C HIS A 97 -13.83 -36.20 -35.10
N ASP A 98 -12.65 -35.86 -35.58
CA ASP A 98 -12.44 -34.95 -36.72
C ASP A 98 -11.57 -35.66 -37.77
N GLU A 99 -11.14 -34.93 -38.81
CA GLU A 99 -10.28 -35.48 -39.86
C GLU A 99 -8.89 -35.92 -39.37
N THR A 100 -8.49 -35.52 -38.15
CA THR A 100 -7.14 -35.73 -37.60
C THR A 100 -7.10 -36.82 -36.53
N GLY A 101 -8.19 -37.08 -35.81
CA GLY A 101 -8.23 -38.13 -34.79
C GLY A 101 -9.54 -38.19 -33.99
N GLU A 102 -9.48 -38.90 -32.86
CA GLU A 102 -10.62 -39.14 -31.97
C GLU A 102 -10.45 -38.41 -30.64
N MET A 103 -11.56 -37.91 -30.09
CA MET A 103 -11.63 -37.24 -28.79
C MET A 103 -12.76 -37.83 -27.93
N THR A 104 -12.53 -37.88 -26.62
CA THR A 104 -13.57 -38.23 -25.64
C THR A 104 -13.93 -37.03 -24.77
N LEU A 105 -15.19 -36.60 -24.82
CA LEU A 105 -15.74 -35.64 -23.87
C LEU A 105 -16.18 -36.36 -22.61
N VAL A 106 -15.78 -35.86 -21.43
CA VAL A 106 -16.06 -36.51 -20.14
C VAL A 106 -16.88 -35.58 -19.27
N PHE A 107 -18.00 -36.07 -18.74
CA PHE A 107 -18.88 -35.31 -17.85
C PHE A 107 -19.17 -36.08 -16.57
N PHE A 108 -18.92 -35.45 -15.43
CA PHE A 108 -19.35 -35.93 -14.12
C PHE A 108 -20.75 -35.39 -13.78
N HIS A 109 -21.59 -36.22 -13.16
CA HIS A 109 -22.96 -35.86 -12.72
C HIS A 109 -23.87 -35.25 -13.81
N ALA A 110 -23.67 -35.60 -15.08
CA ALA A 110 -24.46 -35.05 -16.17
C ALA A 110 -25.88 -35.62 -16.26
N GLN A 111 -26.81 -34.79 -16.75
CA GLN A 111 -28.14 -35.22 -17.15
C GLN A 111 -28.09 -35.73 -18.59
N ALA A 112 -28.33 -37.03 -18.79
CA ALA A 112 -28.22 -37.69 -20.09
C ALA A 112 -29.07 -37.02 -21.19
N ASN A 113 -30.32 -36.66 -20.88
CA ASN A 113 -31.22 -36.00 -21.85
C ASN A 113 -30.69 -34.63 -22.30
N TRP A 114 -30.03 -33.88 -21.41
CA TRP A 114 -29.45 -32.59 -21.77
C TRP A 114 -28.23 -32.77 -22.69
N LEU A 115 -27.37 -33.76 -22.40
CA LEU A 115 -26.22 -34.08 -23.24
C LEU A 115 -26.64 -34.56 -24.63
N GLN A 116 -27.62 -35.45 -24.73
CA GLN A 116 -28.12 -35.94 -26.02
C GLN A 116 -28.73 -34.81 -26.87
N GLY A 117 -29.36 -33.81 -26.24
CA GLY A 117 -29.85 -32.63 -26.94
C GLY A 117 -28.77 -31.65 -27.39
N GLN A 118 -27.66 -31.53 -26.63
CA GLN A 118 -26.54 -30.63 -26.96
C GLN A 118 -25.50 -31.28 -27.88
N LEU A 119 -25.37 -32.61 -27.84
CA LEU A 119 -24.43 -33.42 -28.59
C LEU A 119 -25.17 -34.56 -29.31
N PRO A 120 -26.06 -34.29 -30.27
CA PRO A 120 -26.76 -35.34 -31.02
C PRO A 120 -25.77 -36.20 -31.83
N GLU A 121 -25.97 -37.52 -31.83
CA GLU A 121 -25.15 -38.47 -32.60
C GLU A 121 -25.25 -38.20 -34.11
N GLY A 122 -24.13 -38.27 -34.82
CA GLY A 122 -23.99 -37.99 -36.25
C GLY A 122 -23.89 -36.51 -36.63
N GLU A 123 -24.10 -35.59 -35.69
CA GLU A 123 -24.08 -34.14 -35.97
C GLU A 123 -22.71 -33.52 -35.68
N LYS A 124 -22.44 -32.41 -36.38
CA LYS A 124 -21.23 -31.60 -36.18
C LYS A 124 -21.43 -30.57 -35.06
N VAL A 125 -20.52 -30.58 -34.10
CA VAL A 125 -20.52 -29.69 -32.95
C VAL A 125 -19.13 -29.09 -32.73
N ILE A 126 -19.10 -27.83 -32.34
CA ILE A 126 -17.89 -27.14 -31.91
C ILE A 126 -17.81 -27.25 -30.39
N VAL A 127 -16.72 -27.83 -29.91
CA VAL A 127 -16.42 -27.99 -28.50
C VAL A 127 -15.16 -27.20 -28.17
N SER A 128 -15.17 -26.49 -27.04
CA SER A 128 -14.01 -25.72 -26.59
C SER A 128 -13.81 -25.91 -25.11
N GLY A 129 -12.59 -26.22 -24.71
CA GLY A 129 -12.25 -26.52 -23.33
C GLY A 129 -10.81 -26.98 -23.19
N LYS A 130 -10.41 -27.24 -21.95
CA LYS A 130 -9.07 -27.75 -21.66
C LYS A 130 -8.94 -29.19 -22.16
N VAL A 131 -7.95 -29.43 -23.00
CA VAL A 131 -7.61 -30.76 -23.50
C VAL A 131 -6.63 -31.44 -22.55
N GLU A 132 -6.85 -32.71 -22.31
CA GLU A 132 -5.97 -33.59 -21.54
C GLU A 132 -5.66 -34.85 -22.36
N ARG A 133 -4.47 -35.40 -22.25
CA ARG A 133 -4.13 -36.71 -22.86
C ARG A 133 -4.13 -37.79 -21.80
N PHE A 134 -5.12 -38.67 -21.83
CA PHE A 134 -5.24 -39.79 -20.90
C PHE A 134 -5.10 -41.12 -21.63
N ASN A 135 -4.11 -41.94 -21.24
CA ASN A 135 -3.78 -43.22 -21.89
C ASN A 135 -3.63 -43.13 -23.42
N GLY A 136 -3.07 -42.02 -23.92
CA GLY A 136 -2.86 -41.80 -25.36
C GLY A 136 -4.10 -41.28 -26.11
N HIS A 137 -5.25 -41.16 -25.46
CA HIS A 137 -6.46 -40.59 -26.05
C HIS A 137 -6.61 -39.11 -25.65
N VAL A 138 -7.08 -38.30 -26.59
CA VAL A 138 -7.40 -36.90 -26.35
C VAL A 138 -8.74 -36.83 -25.62
N THR A 139 -8.77 -36.20 -24.46
CA THR A 139 -9.97 -36.04 -23.65
C THR A 139 -10.22 -34.58 -23.33
N MET A 140 -11.50 -34.22 -23.18
CA MET A 140 -11.91 -32.91 -22.72
C MET A 140 -12.93 -33.10 -21.59
N VAL A 141 -12.50 -32.82 -20.36
CA VAL A 141 -13.34 -32.94 -19.18
C VAL A 141 -14.14 -31.65 -19.03
N HIS A 142 -15.47 -31.76 -19.05
CA HIS A 142 -16.40 -30.62 -18.97
C HIS A 142 -16.05 -29.46 -19.92
N PRO A 143 -16.32 -29.59 -21.24
CA PRO A 143 -16.12 -28.51 -22.20
C PRO A 143 -16.73 -27.19 -21.71
N ASP A 144 -16.00 -26.09 -21.85
CA ASP A 144 -16.46 -24.74 -21.51
C ASP A 144 -17.65 -24.33 -22.40
N TYR A 145 -17.57 -24.71 -23.68
CA TYR A 145 -18.58 -24.44 -24.70
C TYR A 145 -18.86 -25.69 -25.53
N ILE A 146 -20.15 -25.89 -25.79
CA ILE A 146 -20.68 -26.86 -26.75
C ILE A 146 -21.64 -26.07 -27.62
N VAL A 147 -21.33 -25.95 -28.91
CA VAL A 147 -22.07 -25.10 -29.84
C VAL A 147 -22.33 -25.89 -31.12
N PRO A 148 -23.56 -25.95 -31.65
CA PRO A 148 -23.81 -26.55 -32.95
C PRO A 148 -22.95 -25.88 -34.04
N ALA A 149 -22.40 -26.64 -34.99
CA ALA A 149 -21.49 -26.09 -36.01
C ALA A 149 -22.09 -24.91 -36.79
N GLY A 150 -23.40 -24.94 -37.07
CA GLY A 150 -24.14 -23.86 -37.73
C GLY A 150 -24.34 -22.58 -36.90
N HIS A 151 -23.89 -22.55 -35.64
CA HIS A 151 -24.02 -21.40 -34.73
C HIS A 151 -22.67 -20.95 -34.16
N SER A 152 -21.60 -21.09 -34.95
CA SER A 152 -20.22 -20.77 -34.52
C SER A 152 -20.03 -19.34 -33.99
N GLU A 153 -20.89 -18.40 -34.38
CA GLU A 153 -20.91 -17.01 -33.89
C GLU A 153 -21.20 -16.87 -32.38
N LYS A 154 -21.78 -17.91 -31.76
CA LYS A 154 -22.04 -17.93 -30.31
C LYS A 154 -20.81 -18.27 -29.48
N LEU A 155 -19.73 -18.75 -30.11
CA LEU A 155 -18.48 -19.03 -29.43
C LEU A 155 -17.64 -17.73 -29.34
N PRO A 156 -17.35 -17.22 -28.13
CA PRO A 156 -16.44 -16.09 -28.00
C PRO A 156 -15.03 -16.53 -28.43
N LEU A 157 -14.50 -15.91 -29.48
CA LEU A 157 -13.18 -16.25 -30.01
C LEU A 157 -12.07 -15.84 -29.05
N ILE A 158 -12.24 -14.73 -28.33
CA ILE A 158 -11.34 -14.27 -27.28
C ILE A 158 -12.21 -13.90 -26.10
N GLU A 159 -11.98 -14.58 -24.99
CA GLU A 159 -12.81 -14.47 -23.79
C GLU A 159 -11.99 -13.84 -22.66
N PRO A 160 -12.36 -12.64 -22.17
CA PRO A 160 -11.65 -12.01 -21.07
C PRO A 160 -11.89 -12.76 -19.77
N VAL A 161 -10.83 -12.89 -18.97
CA VAL A 161 -10.86 -13.58 -17.67
C VAL A 161 -10.76 -12.54 -16.56
N TYR A 162 -11.74 -12.60 -15.65
CA TYR A 162 -11.86 -11.70 -14.52
C TYR A 162 -11.55 -12.42 -13.21
N PRO A 163 -11.14 -11.71 -12.16
CA PRO A 163 -11.08 -12.26 -10.81
C PRO A 163 -12.47 -12.76 -10.39
N LEU A 164 -12.53 -13.87 -9.64
CA LEU A 164 -13.77 -14.51 -9.20
C LEU A 164 -13.77 -14.74 -7.69
N THR A 165 -14.97 -14.79 -7.12
CA THR A 165 -15.21 -15.17 -5.72
C THR A 165 -16.06 -16.43 -5.67
N ALA A 166 -15.90 -17.24 -4.62
CA ALA A 166 -16.69 -18.46 -4.42
C ALA A 166 -18.20 -18.19 -4.59
N GLY A 167 -18.83 -18.96 -5.49
CA GLY A 167 -20.26 -18.84 -5.82
C GLY A 167 -20.59 -17.86 -6.95
N LEU A 168 -19.60 -17.22 -7.58
CA LEU A 168 -19.77 -16.40 -8.79
C LEU A 168 -19.10 -17.09 -9.99
N SER A 169 -19.85 -17.32 -11.07
CA SER A 169 -19.31 -17.87 -12.31
C SER A 169 -18.84 -16.79 -13.28
N GLY A 170 -17.75 -17.05 -13.99
CA GLY A 170 -17.20 -16.14 -15.01
C GLY A 170 -18.22 -15.77 -16.10
N LYS A 171 -19.04 -16.72 -16.55
CA LYS A 171 -20.13 -16.46 -17.52
C LYS A 171 -21.16 -15.46 -17.00
N THR A 172 -21.53 -15.54 -15.72
CA THR A 172 -22.49 -14.59 -15.11
C THR A 172 -21.88 -13.19 -15.03
N LEU A 173 -20.63 -13.10 -14.58
CA LEU A 173 -19.91 -11.83 -14.47
C LEU A 173 -19.65 -11.19 -15.84
N GLY A 174 -19.18 -11.96 -16.82
CA GLY A 174 -18.95 -11.48 -18.18
C GLY A 174 -20.23 -10.96 -18.84
N ARG A 175 -21.37 -11.65 -18.67
CA ARG A 175 -22.67 -11.16 -19.14
C ARG A 175 -23.08 -9.85 -18.45
N ALA A 176 -22.89 -9.77 -17.13
CA ALA A 176 -23.19 -8.56 -16.36
C ALA A 176 -22.37 -7.35 -16.84
N ILE A 177 -21.07 -7.55 -17.05
CA ILE A 177 -20.17 -6.52 -17.59
C ILE A 177 -20.60 -6.13 -19.01
N GLY A 178 -20.87 -7.10 -19.89
CA GLY A 178 -21.34 -6.84 -21.25
C GLY A 178 -22.63 -6.01 -21.30
N GLU A 179 -23.61 -6.33 -20.45
CA GLU A 179 -24.84 -5.55 -20.33
C GLU A 179 -24.59 -4.14 -19.75
N ALA A 180 -23.70 -4.02 -18.77
CA ALA A 180 -23.30 -2.73 -18.22
C ALA A 180 -22.63 -1.83 -19.29
N LEU A 181 -21.76 -2.39 -20.15
CA LEU A 181 -21.13 -1.66 -21.25
C LEU A 181 -22.16 -1.11 -22.25
N ASN A 182 -23.26 -1.83 -22.49
CA ASN A 182 -24.32 -1.38 -23.39
C ASN A 182 -25.11 -0.20 -22.85
N ARG A 183 -25.01 0.08 -21.55
CA ARG A 183 -25.65 1.23 -20.90
C ARG A 183 -24.73 2.45 -20.79
N ILE A 184 -23.48 2.35 -21.25
CA ILE A 184 -22.54 3.48 -21.25
C ILE A 184 -23.03 4.56 -22.23
N PRO A 185 -23.31 5.78 -21.75
CA PRO A 185 -23.66 6.91 -22.61
C PRO A 185 -22.44 7.40 -23.39
N VAL A 186 -22.68 8.16 -24.46
CA VAL A 186 -21.61 8.91 -25.13
C VAL A 186 -21.18 10.04 -24.21
N LEU A 187 -19.90 10.05 -23.84
CA LEU A 187 -19.31 11.08 -23.00
C LEU A 187 -18.55 12.10 -23.85
N PRO A 188 -18.56 13.38 -23.48
CA PRO A 188 -17.67 14.36 -24.09
C PRO A 188 -16.21 14.02 -23.76
N GLU A 189 -15.31 14.39 -24.65
CA GLU A 189 -13.89 14.14 -24.48
C GLU A 189 -13.25 15.18 -23.53
N TRP A 190 -12.42 14.71 -22.61
CA TRP A 190 -11.73 15.53 -21.61
C TRP A 190 -10.21 15.62 -21.85
N ILE A 191 -9.65 14.74 -22.68
CA ILE A 191 -8.27 14.83 -23.14
C ILE A 191 -8.16 15.90 -24.23
N ASP A 192 -7.10 16.71 -24.21
CA ASP A 192 -6.82 17.66 -25.28
C ASP A 192 -6.68 16.95 -26.64
N HIS A 193 -7.27 17.51 -27.70
CA HIS A 193 -7.24 16.92 -29.04
C HIS A 193 -5.80 16.69 -29.56
N THR A 194 -4.86 17.57 -29.22
CA THR A 194 -3.45 17.42 -29.60
C THR A 194 -2.83 16.21 -28.92
N MET A 195 -3.12 16.03 -27.63
CA MET A 195 -2.63 14.90 -26.84
C MET A 195 -3.26 13.58 -27.31
N MET A 196 -4.57 13.54 -27.57
CA MET A 196 -5.20 12.35 -28.14
C MET A 196 -4.55 11.91 -29.44
N LYS A 197 -4.26 12.87 -30.34
CA LYS A 197 -3.63 12.58 -31.63
C LYS A 197 -2.19 12.08 -31.48
N GLN A 198 -1.43 12.63 -30.53
CA GLN A 198 -0.04 12.22 -30.26
C GLN A 198 0.04 10.84 -29.61
N SER A 199 -0.85 10.54 -28.66
CA SER A 199 -0.86 9.28 -27.92
C SER A 199 -1.60 8.15 -28.67
N GLY A 200 -2.35 8.47 -29.71
CA GLY A 200 -3.18 7.49 -30.43
C GLY A 200 -4.32 6.93 -29.57
N PHE A 201 -4.74 7.66 -28.55
CA PHE A 201 -5.72 7.16 -27.59
C PHE A 201 -7.13 7.07 -28.20
N PRO A 202 -7.83 5.93 -28.02
CA PRO A 202 -9.26 5.85 -28.33
C PRO A 202 -10.07 6.68 -27.32
N SER A 203 -11.34 6.97 -27.62
CA SER A 203 -12.24 7.60 -26.62
C SER A 203 -12.48 6.65 -25.44
N PHE A 204 -12.84 7.20 -24.28
CA PHE A 204 -13.07 6.42 -23.05
C PHE A 204 -14.01 5.22 -23.24
N GLY A 205 -15.15 5.43 -23.90
CA GLY A 205 -16.11 4.34 -24.16
C GLY A 205 -15.55 3.26 -25.10
N VAL A 206 -14.71 3.63 -26.08
CA VAL A 206 -14.06 2.67 -26.96
C VAL A 206 -12.97 1.89 -26.22
N ALA A 207 -12.20 2.55 -25.35
CA ALA A 207 -11.18 1.91 -24.51
C ALA A 207 -11.79 0.85 -23.58
N LEU A 208 -12.87 1.21 -22.87
CA LEU A 208 -13.61 0.29 -22.02
C LEU A 208 -14.13 -0.91 -22.81
N ARG A 209 -14.84 -0.67 -23.92
CA ARG A 209 -15.36 -1.77 -24.75
C ARG A 209 -14.25 -2.68 -25.26
N ARG A 210 -13.11 -2.12 -25.68
CA ARG A 210 -11.98 -2.91 -26.20
C ARG A 210 -11.39 -3.85 -25.14
N ILE A 211 -11.25 -3.39 -23.89
CA ILE A 211 -10.70 -4.21 -22.81
C ILE A 211 -11.66 -5.33 -22.41
N HIS A 212 -12.96 -5.03 -22.33
CA HIS A 212 -13.97 -6.00 -21.89
C HIS A 212 -14.53 -6.87 -23.02
N LEU A 213 -14.34 -6.48 -24.28
CA LEU A 213 -14.69 -7.20 -25.49
C LEU A 213 -13.47 -7.24 -26.42
N PRO A 214 -12.39 -7.93 -26.01
CA PRO A 214 -11.15 -7.99 -26.78
C PRO A 214 -11.33 -8.72 -28.11
N VAL A 215 -10.65 -8.23 -29.14
CA VAL A 215 -10.55 -8.92 -30.45
C VAL A 215 -9.14 -9.44 -30.72
N ASP A 216 -8.19 -9.05 -29.88
CA ASP A 216 -6.86 -9.64 -29.81
C ASP A 216 -6.42 -9.83 -28.34
N PRO A 217 -5.67 -10.90 -28.00
CA PRO A 217 -5.12 -11.07 -26.66
C PRO A 217 -4.31 -9.88 -26.15
N ALA A 218 -3.67 -9.13 -27.05
CA ALA A 218 -2.92 -7.92 -26.69
C ALA A 218 -3.81 -6.78 -26.17
N ASP A 219 -5.13 -6.79 -26.42
CA ASP A 219 -6.05 -5.72 -26.01
C ASP A 219 -6.14 -5.58 -24.49
N VAL A 220 -5.99 -6.69 -23.75
CA VAL A 220 -6.07 -6.75 -22.28
C VAL A 220 -4.73 -6.50 -21.60
N ASN A 221 -3.62 -6.54 -22.36
CA ASN A 221 -2.29 -6.29 -21.84
C ASN A 221 -2.24 -4.91 -21.15
N VAL A 222 -1.52 -4.83 -20.04
CA VAL A 222 -1.26 -3.60 -19.29
C VAL A 222 -0.75 -2.48 -20.22
N ASP A 223 0.04 -2.84 -21.23
CA ASP A 223 0.63 -1.91 -22.19
C ASP A 223 -0.27 -1.48 -23.35
N SER A 224 -1.49 -2.03 -23.46
CA SER A 224 -2.39 -1.74 -24.58
C SER A 224 -2.82 -0.27 -24.61
N LEU A 225 -3.11 0.28 -25.79
CA LEU A 225 -3.55 1.68 -25.92
C LEU A 225 -4.82 1.96 -25.13
N SER A 226 -5.75 1.01 -25.09
CA SER A 226 -6.98 1.11 -24.31
C SER A 226 -6.69 1.13 -22.81
N ARG A 227 -5.76 0.28 -22.35
CA ARG A 227 -5.40 0.23 -20.93
C ARG A 227 -4.65 1.48 -20.48
N LYS A 228 -3.69 1.94 -21.29
CA LYS A 228 -2.99 3.22 -21.10
C LYS A 228 -3.94 4.41 -21.07
N ARG A 229 -4.93 4.45 -21.96
CA ARG A 229 -5.97 5.50 -21.97
C ARG A 229 -6.74 5.53 -20.64
N LEU A 230 -7.23 4.40 -20.17
CA LEU A 230 -7.98 4.31 -18.90
C LEU A 230 -7.12 4.63 -17.68
N ALA A 231 -5.86 4.15 -17.66
CA ALA A 231 -4.92 4.46 -16.60
C ALA A 231 -4.62 5.97 -16.52
N TYR A 232 -4.43 6.61 -17.68
CA TYR A 232 -4.27 8.06 -17.75
C TYR A 232 -5.51 8.80 -17.24
N ASP A 233 -6.72 8.36 -17.61
CA ASP A 233 -7.97 8.98 -17.16
C ASP A 233 -8.11 8.94 -15.63
N GLU A 234 -7.79 7.79 -15.01
CA GLU A 234 -7.80 7.63 -13.56
C GLU A 234 -6.76 8.52 -12.86
N PHE A 235 -5.53 8.56 -13.38
CA PHE A 235 -4.50 9.45 -12.85
C PHE A 235 -4.87 10.92 -13.00
N LEU A 236 -5.41 11.32 -14.15
CA LEU A 236 -5.84 12.70 -14.40
C LEU A 236 -6.95 13.11 -13.43
N ALA A 237 -7.94 12.23 -13.19
CA ALA A 237 -8.99 12.48 -12.22
C ALA A 237 -8.42 12.73 -10.80
N GLY A 238 -7.51 11.86 -10.35
CA GLY A 238 -6.83 12.02 -9.06
C GLY A 238 -6.00 13.30 -8.96
N GLN A 239 -5.20 13.60 -9.99
CA GLN A 239 -4.35 14.81 -10.01
C GLN A 239 -5.18 16.10 -10.08
N LEU A 240 -6.30 16.12 -10.80
CA LEU A 240 -7.23 17.25 -10.81
C LEU A 240 -7.92 17.43 -9.48
N ALA A 241 -8.36 16.34 -8.84
CA ALA A 241 -8.98 16.41 -7.53
C ALA A 241 -8.03 17.01 -6.49
N LEU A 242 -6.78 16.51 -6.45
CA LEU A 242 -5.71 17.06 -5.61
C LEU A 242 -5.41 18.51 -5.97
N GLY A 243 -5.30 18.83 -7.25
CA GLY A 243 -5.05 20.18 -7.73
C GLY A 243 -6.15 21.18 -7.33
N LEU A 244 -7.42 20.78 -7.35
CA LEU A 244 -8.54 21.61 -6.91
C LEU A 244 -8.54 21.85 -5.40
N VAL A 245 -8.26 20.81 -4.61
CA VAL A 245 -8.00 20.94 -3.17
C VAL A 245 -6.88 21.96 -2.96
N ARG A 246 -5.75 21.79 -3.64
CA ARG A 246 -4.61 22.71 -3.57
C ARG A 246 -4.93 24.10 -4.01
N HIS A 247 -5.67 24.33 -5.09
CA HIS A 247 -6.00 25.70 -5.51
C HIS A 247 -6.80 26.42 -4.41
N LYS A 248 -7.68 25.69 -3.72
CA LYS A 248 -8.43 26.24 -2.59
C LYS A 248 -7.54 26.44 -1.35
N THR A 249 -6.60 25.52 -1.10
CA THR A 249 -5.65 25.58 0.03
C THR A 249 -4.51 26.59 -0.18
N LYS A 250 -3.96 26.75 -1.39
CA LYS A 250 -2.97 27.78 -1.77
C LYS A 250 -3.55 29.19 -1.69
N LYS A 251 -4.87 29.33 -1.81
CA LYS A 251 -5.57 30.58 -1.50
C LYS A 251 -5.72 30.82 0.02
N LEU A 252 -5.30 29.89 0.89
CA LEU A 252 -5.20 30.14 2.33
C LEU A 252 -3.84 30.80 2.59
N ALA A 253 -3.87 32.11 2.86
CA ALA A 253 -2.69 32.83 3.35
C ALA A 253 -2.14 32.14 4.61
N GLY A 254 -0.87 31.71 4.53
CA GLY A 254 -0.03 31.32 5.67
C GLY A 254 0.58 32.56 6.33
N LYS A 255 1.30 32.35 7.44
CA LYS A 255 2.01 33.41 8.15
C LYS A 255 3.51 33.27 7.92
N ALA A 256 4.09 34.15 7.10
CA ALA A 256 5.52 34.15 6.84
C ALA A 256 6.33 34.28 8.14
N SER A 257 7.24 33.33 8.34
CA SER A 257 8.15 33.21 9.47
C SER A 257 9.60 33.25 8.95
N PRO A 258 10.10 34.41 8.49
CA PRO A 258 11.44 34.52 7.92
C PRO A 258 12.53 34.21 8.96
N PRO A 259 13.66 33.62 8.56
CA PRO A 259 14.76 33.33 9.47
C PRO A 259 15.42 34.64 9.94
N LYS A 260 15.45 34.89 11.25
CA LYS A 260 16.12 36.05 11.86
C LYS A 260 17.52 35.71 12.37
N GLY A 261 17.79 34.44 12.64
CA GLY A 261 19.09 33.97 13.13
C GLY A 261 19.29 34.07 14.64
N THR A 262 18.30 34.53 15.41
CA THR A 262 18.39 34.72 16.87
C THR A 262 18.59 33.41 17.61
N TYR A 263 17.87 32.35 17.21
CA TYR A 263 17.95 31.01 17.81
C TYR A 263 18.63 30.01 16.89
N THR A 264 18.34 30.06 15.59
CA THR A 264 18.86 29.13 14.58
C THR A 264 20.38 29.16 14.49
N LYS A 265 21.03 30.34 14.49
CA LYS A 265 22.51 30.45 14.50
C LYS A 265 23.12 29.93 15.79
N LYS A 266 22.54 30.29 16.95
CA LYS A 266 23.00 29.80 18.25
C LYS A 266 22.88 28.29 18.35
N LEU A 267 21.80 27.73 17.81
CA LEU A 267 21.56 26.30 17.78
C LEU A 267 22.60 25.59 16.92
N LEU A 268 22.90 26.08 15.72
CA LEU A 268 23.97 25.52 14.86
C LEU A 268 25.31 25.44 15.58
N HIS A 269 25.69 26.47 16.36
CA HIS A 269 26.91 26.46 17.16
C HIS A 269 26.86 25.55 18.40
N ALA A 270 25.67 25.27 18.93
CA ALA A 270 25.48 24.44 20.11
C ALA A 270 25.40 22.93 19.79
N LEU A 271 25.27 22.55 18.52
CA LEU A 271 25.21 21.15 18.10
C LEU A 271 26.54 20.43 18.40
N PRO A 272 26.50 19.21 18.97
CA PRO A 272 27.70 18.43 19.24
C PRO A 272 28.28 17.72 17.99
N PHE A 273 27.74 18.01 16.80
CA PHE A 273 28.11 17.42 15.53
C PHE A 273 27.93 18.43 14.39
N THR A 274 28.57 18.18 13.25
CA THR A 274 28.35 18.97 12.03
C THR A 274 27.17 18.42 11.24
N LEU A 275 26.41 19.31 10.61
CA LEU A 275 25.32 18.89 9.73
C LEU A 275 25.86 18.20 8.48
N THR A 276 25.11 17.25 7.95
CA THR A 276 25.37 16.68 6.63
C THR A 276 24.86 17.61 5.54
N LYS A 277 25.37 17.47 4.31
CA LYS A 277 24.92 18.28 3.17
C LYS A 277 23.42 18.07 2.91
N GLY A 278 22.95 16.84 3.08
CA GLY A 278 21.51 16.53 3.01
C GLY A 278 20.68 17.26 4.05
N GLN A 279 21.17 17.38 5.29
CA GLN A 279 20.49 18.13 6.36
C GLN A 279 20.47 19.63 6.08
N GLU A 280 21.58 20.21 5.61
CA GLU A 280 21.65 21.64 5.24
C GLU A 280 20.66 21.99 4.12
N VAL A 281 20.58 21.16 3.08
CA VAL A 281 19.61 21.33 1.99
C VAL A 281 18.18 21.25 2.50
N ALA A 282 17.84 20.25 3.31
CA ALA A 282 16.50 20.08 3.86
C ALA A 282 16.10 21.26 4.77
N ILE A 283 17.03 21.77 5.59
CA ILE A 283 16.81 22.96 6.42
C ILE A 283 16.57 24.19 5.54
N GLY A 284 17.35 24.37 4.46
CA GLY A 284 17.16 25.48 3.52
C GLY A 284 15.84 25.43 2.75
N GLU A 285 15.38 24.24 2.36
CA GLU A 285 14.07 24.04 1.75
C GLU A 285 12.93 24.39 2.72
N ILE A 286 12.95 23.82 3.93
CA ILE A 286 11.95 24.11 4.96
C ILE A 286 11.97 25.61 5.32
N SER A 287 13.15 26.21 5.46
CA SER A 287 13.28 27.62 5.81
C SER A 287 12.68 28.55 4.76
N ARG A 288 12.82 28.22 3.46
CA ARG A 288 12.20 28.96 2.36
C ARG A 288 10.68 28.85 2.40
N ASP A 289 10.14 27.67 2.66
CA ASP A 289 8.70 27.47 2.75
C ASP A 289 8.12 28.21 3.96
N LEU A 290 8.76 28.10 5.13
CA LEU A 290 8.36 28.84 6.34
C LEU A 290 8.42 30.37 6.15
N ALA A 291 9.29 30.87 5.27
CA ALA A 291 9.37 32.29 4.95
C ALA A 291 8.32 32.76 3.93
N SER A 292 7.56 31.83 3.33
CA SER A 292 6.53 32.10 2.33
C SER A 292 5.24 32.63 2.95
N ASN A 293 4.39 33.25 2.13
CA ASN A 293 3.00 33.58 2.48
C ASN A 293 2.03 32.41 2.23
N GLU A 294 2.53 31.27 1.76
CA GLU A 294 1.79 30.01 1.64
C GLU A 294 2.12 29.11 2.84
N ALA A 295 1.12 28.44 3.42
CA ALA A 295 1.37 27.47 4.49
C ALA A 295 2.12 26.24 3.92
N MET A 296 3.24 25.87 4.55
CA MET A 296 4.05 24.72 4.18
C MET A 296 3.31 23.42 4.44
N LEU A 297 3.39 22.49 3.48
CA LEU A 297 3.01 21.09 3.65
C LEU A 297 4.13 20.20 3.09
N ARG A 298 5.03 19.73 3.96
CA ARG A 298 6.27 19.08 3.55
C ARG A 298 6.48 17.73 4.24
N LEU A 299 6.95 16.75 3.49
CA LEU A 299 7.44 15.46 3.96
C LEU A 299 8.96 15.46 4.06
N LEU A 300 9.48 15.31 5.28
CA LEU A 300 10.88 15.04 5.53
C LEU A 300 11.10 13.53 5.66
N GLN A 301 11.71 12.92 4.65
CA GLN A 301 12.05 11.50 4.68
C GLN A 301 13.55 11.27 4.81
N GLY A 302 13.91 10.23 5.53
CA GLY A 302 15.28 9.77 5.61
C GLY A 302 15.37 8.52 6.46
N ASP A 303 16.44 7.77 6.28
CA ASP A 303 16.67 6.52 7.01
C ASP A 303 16.69 6.73 8.54
N VAL A 304 16.56 5.66 9.31
CA VAL A 304 16.64 5.69 10.77
C VAL A 304 17.98 6.29 11.21
N GLY A 305 17.91 7.41 11.93
CA GLY A 305 19.09 8.15 12.40
C GLY A 305 19.80 9.00 11.33
N SER A 306 19.15 9.34 10.23
CA SER A 306 19.62 10.36 9.27
C SER A 306 19.61 11.80 9.82
N GLY A 307 19.13 12.00 11.06
CA GLY A 307 19.05 13.32 11.71
C GLY A 307 17.77 14.12 11.42
N LYS A 308 16.64 13.46 11.11
CA LYS A 308 15.34 14.14 10.93
C LYS A 308 14.98 15.09 12.09
N THR A 309 15.26 14.67 13.33
CA THR A 309 14.99 15.47 14.54
C THR A 309 15.76 16.80 14.55
N VAL A 310 17.01 16.87 14.06
CA VAL A 310 17.74 18.15 14.04
C VAL A 310 17.17 19.10 13.00
N VAL A 311 16.74 18.59 11.85
CA VAL A 311 16.07 19.38 10.81
C VAL A 311 14.74 19.95 11.33
N ALA A 312 13.93 19.11 11.98
CA ALA A 312 12.69 19.55 12.64
C ALA A 312 12.97 20.60 13.73
N PHE A 313 14.02 20.43 14.53
CA PHE A 313 14.36 21.38 15.58
C PHE A 313 14.83 22.74 15.06
N MET A 314 15.56 22.77 13.94
CA MET A 314 15.90 24.03 13.25
C MET A 314 14.64 24.77 12.78
N ALA A 315 13.63 24.05 12.27
CA ALA A 315 12.34 24.63 11.89
C ALA A 315 11.59 25.20 13.11
N MET A 316 11.54 24.46 14.22
CA MET A 316 10.93 24.93 15.48
C MET A 316 11.63 26.19 16.02
N ALA A 317 12.96 26.26 15.92
CA ALA A 317 13.73 27.44 16.32
C ALA A 317 13.39 28.66 15.44
N GLN A 318 13.27 28.49 14.12
CA GLN A 318 12.87 29.58 13.20
C GLN A 318 11.46 30.11 13.50
N ILE A 319 10.52 29.23 13.86
CA ILE A 319 9.18 29.62 14.29
C ILE A 319 9.22 30.42 15.60
N ALA A 320 10.04 29.99 16.56
CA ALA A 320 10.22 30.71 17.82
C ALA A 320 10.84 32.11 17.63
N GLU A 321 11.73 32.30 16.63
CA GLU A 321 12.26 33.63 16.26
C GLU A 321 11.16 34.62 15.82
N ASN A 322 10.00 34.10 15.42
CA ASN A 322 8.85 34.86 14.96
C ASN A 322 7.70 34.89 15.98
N GLY A 323 7.95 34.48 17.22
CA GLY A 323 6.94 34.45 18.29
C GLY A 323 5.87 33.38 18.08
N GLY A 324 6.15 32.37 17.25
CA GLY A 324 5.28 31.22 17.05
C GLY A 324 5.62 30.08 18.01
N GLN A 325 4.63 29.23 18.25
CA GLN A 325 4.79 27.96 18.95
C GLN A 325 4.84 26.82 17.93
N SER A 326 5.63 25.80 18.25
CA SER A 326 5.69 24.54 17.49
C SER A 326 5.21 23.37 18.34
N ALA A 327 4.44 22.47 17.74
CA ALA A 327 4.00 21.23 18.36
C ALA A 327 4.58 20.02 17.61
N LEU A 328 5.34 19.16 18.30
CA LEU A 328 5.82 17.88 17.78
C LEU A 328 5.02 16.74 18.41
N MET A 329 4.22 16.07 17.58
CA MET A 329 3.41 14.93 17.97
C MET A 329 4.09 13.61 17.59
N ALA A 330 4.32 12.75 18.59
CA ALA A 330 4.90 11.43 18.44
C ALA A 330 3.87 10.34 18.84
N PRO A 331 3.89 9.14 18.21
CA PRO A 331 2.83 8.14 18.35
C PRO A 331 2.76 7.53 19.75
N THR A 332 3.87 7.55 20.49
CA THR A 332 3.96 6.94 21.81
C THR A 332 4.70 7.84 22.79
N GLU A 333 4.44 7.62 24.07
CA GLU A 333 5.07 8.40 25.15
C GLU A 333 6.60 8.23 25.15
N VAL A 334 7.08 7.02 24.86
CA VAL A 334 8.51 6.71 24.77
C VAL A 334 9.19 7.57 23.69
N LEU A 335 8.59 7.67 22.50
CA LEU A 335 9.17 8.48 21.43
C LEU A 335 9.07 9.98 21.72
N ALA A 336 7.97 10.45 22.30
CA ALA A 336 7.83 11.83 22.75
C ALA A 336 8.92 12.20 23.78
N GLN A 337 9.17 11.30 24.73
CA GLN A 337 10.19 11.48 25.76
C GLN A 337 11.61 11.45 25.18
N GLN A 338 11.85 10.63 24.16
CA GLN A 338 13.12 10.62 23.43
C GLN A 338 13.36 11.95 22.70
N HIS A 339 12.37 12.47 21.98
CA HIS A 339 12.46 13.79 21.34
C HIS A 339 12.71 14.87 22.38
N PHE A 340 11.98 14.86 23.49
CA PHE A 340 12.17 15.82 24.58
C PHE A 340 13.56 15.75 25.19
N ALA A 341 14.07 14.55 25.50
CA ALA A 341 15.41 14.36 26.06
C ALA A 341 16.53 14.83 25.11
N THR A 342 16.29 14.78 23.79
CA THR A 342 17.24 15.26 22.78
C THR A 342 17.16 16.77 22.57
N ILE A 343 15.94 17.33 22.53
CA ILE A 343 15.69 18.72 22.16
C ILE A 343 15.85 19.66 23.37
N ALA A 344 15.33 19.29 24.54
CA ALA A 344 15.28 20.18 25.71
C ALA A 344 16.64 20.72 26.15
N PRO A 345 17.72 19.90 26.27
CA PRO A 345 19.03 20.41 26.68
C PRO A 345 19.64 21.41 25.68
N LEU A 346 19.38 21.21 24.37
CA LEU A 346 19.86 22.11 23.33
C LEU A 346 19.01 23.38 23.24
N ALA A 347 17.71 23.27 23.45
CA ALA A 347 16.78 24.40 23.50
C ALA A 347 17.13 25.34 24.68
N GLU A 348 17.41 24.79 25.85
CA GLU A 348 17.79 25.55 27.04
C GLU A 348 19.08 26.36 26.80
N LYS A 349 20.10 25.76 26.17
CA LYS A 349 21.35 26.45 25.81
C LYS A 349 21.15 27.68 24.92
N VAL A 350 20.10 27.70 24.11
CA VAL A 350 19.79 28.83 23.21
C VAL A 350 18.71 29.76 23.77
N GLY A 351 18.19 29.48 24.97
CA GLY A 351 17.17 30.28 25.65
C GLY A 351 15.73 30.00 25.19
N LEU A 352 15.46 28.80 24.66
CA LEU A 352 14.12 28.35 24.31
C LEU A 352 13.56 27.41 25.38
N LYS A 353 12.31 27.67 25.81
CA LYS A 353 11.61 26.80 26.76
C LYS A 353 10.82 25.71 26.03
N THR A 354 11.11 24.47 26.40
CA THR A 354 10.46 23.23 25.90
C THR A 354 9.61 22.59 26.98
N VAL A 355 8.46 22.00 26.61
CA VAL A 355 7.64 21.18 27.53
C VAL A 355 7.28 19.84 26.90
N LEU A 356 7.05 18.85 27.77
CA LEU A 356 6.55 17.53 27.42
C LEU A 356 5.10 17.40 27.93
N LEU A 357 4.17 17.02 27.05
CA LEU A 357 2.77 16.77 27.40
C LEU A 357 2.34 15.38 26.92
N THR A 358 2.13 14.46 27.85
CA THR A 358 1.72 13.07 27.59
C THR A 358 0.47 12.69 28.41
N GLY A 359 0.17 11.40 28.50
CA GLY A 359 -0.87 10.88 29.39
C GLY A 359 -0.42 10.76 30.85
N ARG A 360 0.88 10.87 31.14
CA ARG A 360 1.44 10.65 32.47
C ARG A 360 1.24 11.81 33.44
N GLU A 361 1.28 13.04 32.94
CA GLU A 361 1.14 14.24 33.76
C GLU A 361 -0.31 14.39 34.26
N LYS A 362 -0.51 14.41 35.58
CA LYS A 362 -1.83 14.52 36.25
C LYS A 362 -1.88 15.67 37.25
N GLY A 363 -3.08 16.22 37.45
CA GLY A 363 -3.34 17.28 38.44
C GLY A 363 -2.58 18.58 38.14
N LYS A 364 -2.04 19.20 39.20
CA LYS A 364 -1.41 20.54 39.14
C LYS A 364 -0.26 20.68 38.14
N SER A 365 0.50 19.61 37.87
CA SER A 365 1.60 19.67 36.90
C SER A 365 1.10 19.81 35.47
N ARG A 366 0.02 19.10 35.12
CA ARG A 366 -0.64 19.19 33.80
C ARG A 366 -1.26 20.56 33.60
N GLU A 367 -1.97 21.08 34.61
CA GLU A 367 -2.58 22.42 34.56
C GLU A 367 -1.54 23.51 34.30
N LYS A 368 -0.38 23.44 34.97
CA LYS A 368 0.72 24.39 34.74
C LYS A 368 1.28 24.31 33.32
N ILE A 369 1.43 23.10 32.77
CA ILE A 369 1.91 22.92 31.38
C ILE A 369 0.91 23.52 30.40
N ILE A 370 -0.39 23.26 30.59
CA ILE A 370 -1.44 23.82 29.74
C ILE A 370 -1.49 25.35 29.83
N ASP A 371 -1.35 25.92 31.04
CA ASP A 371 -1.24 27.38 31.21
C ASP A 371 -0.01 27.95 30.50
N ASP A 372 1.15 27.31 30.65
CA ASP A 372 2.38 27.74 30.00
C ASP A 372 2.27 27.71 28.46
N ILE A 373 1.54 26.74 27.90
CA ILE A 373 1.24 26.66 26.45
C ILE A 373 0.29 27.78 26.04
N LYS A 374 -0.81 27.98 26.79
CA LYS A 374 -1.84 28.99 26.50
C LYS A 374 -1.33 30.42 26.61
N THR A 375 -0.43 30.68 27.54
CA THR A 375 0.19 31.99 27.78
C THR A 375 1.40 32.26 26.89
N GLY A 376 1.85 31.29 26.09
CA GLY A 376 2.99 31.46 25.18
C GLY A 376 4.34 31.46 25.88
N LYS A 377 4.43 31.04 27.15
CA LYS A 377 5.71 30.92 27.89
C LYS A 377 6.61 29.83 27.31
N THR A 378 6.04 28.90 26.53
CA THR A 378 6.76 27.79 25.89
C THR A 378 6.70 27.95 24.37
N ALA A 379 7.86 27.79 23.72
CA ALA A 379 7.96 27.88 22.27
C ALA A 379 7.86 26.51 21.59
N ILE A 380 8.28 25.45 22.29
CA ILE A 380 8.35 24.08 21.76
C ILE A 380 7.56 23.15 22.68
N ILE A 381 6.56 22.48 22.10
CA ILE A 381 5.68 21.54 22.79
C ILE A 381 5.89 20.17 22.15
N ILE A 382 6.31 19.18 22.94
CA ILE A 382 6.50 17.80 22.49
C ILE A 382 5.49 16.93 23.22
N GLY A 383 4.85 15.99 22.53
CA GLY A 383 3.82 15.18 23.17
C GLY A 383 3.24 14.07 22.30
N THR A 384 2.22 13.43 22.83
CA THR A 384 1.44 12.39 22.14
C THR A 384 0.11 12.95 21.63
N HIS A 385 -0.91 12.11 21.42
CA HIS A 385 -2.28 12.53 21.18
C HIS A 385 -2.85 13.46 22.28
N ALA A 386 -2.18 13.59 23.43
CA ALA A 386 -2.51 14.60 24.43
C ALA A 386 -2.50 16.04 23.88
N LEU A 387 -1.71 16.32 22.85
CA LEU A 387 -1.59 17.65 22.23
C LEU A 387 -2.87 18.12 21.51
N ILE A 388 -3.70 17.19 21.04
CA ILE A 388 -4.92 17.50 20.27
C ILE A 388 -6.18 17.52 21.14
N GLN A 389 -6.07 17.25 22.44
CA GLN A 389 -7.22 17.28 23.34
C GLN A 389 -7.84 18.69 23.44
N ASP A 390 -9.16 18.76 23.61
CA ASP A 390 -9.91 20.03 23.67
C ASP A 390 -9.37 20.99 24.74
N SER A 391 -8.86 20.47 25.86
CA SER A 391 -8.31 21.28 26.97
C SER A 391 -7.00 22.01 26.64
N VAL A 392 -6.36 21.73 25.50
CA VAL A 392 -5.08 22.34 25.11
C VAL A 392 -5.34 23.47 24.12
N ASP A 393 -5.18 24.70 24.61
CA ASP A 393 -5.23 25.93 23.82
C ASP A 393 -3.81 26.46 23.61
N TYR A 394 -3.44 26.74 22.36
CA TYR A 394 -2.15 27.34 22.03
C TYR A 394 -2.26 28.87 21.95
N HIS A 395 -1.22 29.57 22.38
CA HIS A 395 -1.13 31.02 22.21
C HIS A 395 -1.01 31.42 20.73
N ASN A 396 -0.10 30.75 20.00
CA ASN A 396 0.14 31.01 18.57
C ASN A 396 0.81 29.79 17.91
N LEU A 397 0.08 28.67 17.79
CA LEU A 397 0.59 27.49 17.08
C LEU A 397 0.81 27.83 15.59
N SER A 398 2.08 27.84 15.18
CA SER A 398 2.51 28.23 13.82
C SER A 398 3.17 27.06 13.05
N LEU A 399 3.60 26.00 13.73
CA LEU A 399 4.15 24.80 13.09
C LEU A 399 3.69 23.53 13.81
N ALA A 400 3.11 22.60 13.05
CA ALA A 400 2.75 21.26 13.48
C ALA A 400 3.72 20.24 12.86
N ILE A 401 4.39 19.46 13.69
CA ILE A 401 5.30 18.39 13.28
C ILE A 401 4.71 17.05 13.69
N ILE A 402 4.62 16.11 12.75
CA ILE A 402 4.15 14.74 13.01
C ILE A 402 5.28 13.76 12.72
N ASP A 403 5.68 12.99 13.72
CA ASP A 403 6.67 11.91 13.54
C ASP A 403 6.00 10.54 13.37
N GLU A 404 6.61 9.65 12.58
CA GLU A 404 6.08 8.32 12.25
C GLU A 404 4.60 8.35 11.81
N GLN A 405 4.32 9.15 10.77
CA GLN A 405 2.97 9.49 10.30
C GLN A 405 2.02 8.30 10.10
N HIS A 406 2.53 7.12 9.76
CA HIS A 406 1.74 5.94 9.44
C HIS A 406 0.97 5.38 10.64
N ARG A 407 1.29 5.84 11.87
CA ARG A 407 0.56 5.47 13.09
C ARG A 407 -0.61 6.41 13.42
N PHE A 408 -0.78 7.50 12.67
CA PHE A 408 -1.81 8.52 12.93
C PHE A 408 -2.91 8.53 11.87
N GLY A 409 -4.17 8.59 12.32
CA GLY A 409 -5.32 8.73 11.43
C GLY A 409 -5.41 10.10 10.76
N VAL A 410 -6.16 10.22 9.67
CA VAL A 410 -6.42 11.50 8.97
C VAL A 410 -7.00 12.55 9.92
N HIS A 411 -7.94 12.16 10.79
CA HIS A 411 -8.62 13.06 11.74
C HIS A 411 -7.65 13.72 12.73
N GLN A 412 -6.73 12.95 13.33
CA GLN A 412 -5.77 13.48 14.31
C GLN A 412 -4.85 14.56 13.73
N ARG A 413 -4.56 14.50 12.42
CA ARG A 413 -3.76 15.51 11.72
C ARG A 413 -4.55 16.81 11.53
N LEU A 414 -5.82 16.69 11.18
CA LEU A 414 -6.73 17.83 11.04
C LEU A 414 -6.97 18.50 12.39
N ASP A 415 -7.09 17.72 13.47
CA ASP A 415 -7.29 18.24 14.83
C ASP A 415 -6.09 19.09 15.28
N LEU A 416 -4.85 18.63 15.03
CA LEU A 416 -3.66 19.42 15.36
C LEU A 416 -3.55 20.70 14.52
N LEU A 417 -3.91 20.64 13.24
CA LEU A 417 -3.98 21.85 12.40
C LEU A 417 -5.05 22.83 12.89
N ALA A 418 -6.19 22.32 13.35
CA ALA A 418 -7.30 23.12 13.85
C ALA A 418 -6.98 23.87 15.15
N LYS A 419 -5.96 23.44 15.90
CA LYS A 419 -5.48 24.12 17.12
C LYS A 419 -4.73 25.43 16.85
N GLY A 420 -4.28 25.66 15.63
CA GLY A 420 -3.60 26.89 15.22
C GLY A 420 -4.37 27.64 14.14
N VAL A 421 -4.09 28.93 13.99
CA VAL A 421 -4.60 29.68 12.83
C VAL A 421 -3.69 29.39 11.64
N ARG A 422 -3.97 28.28 10.96
CA ARG A 422 -3.28 27.85 9.73
C ARG A 422 -1.77 27.62 9.92
N PRO A 423 -1.37 26.73 10.84
CA PRO A 423 0.04 26.42 11.05
C PRO A 423 0.64 25.69 9.83
N ASP A 424 1.93 25.90 9.61
CA ASP A 424 2.75 25.08 8.73
C ASP A 424 2.75 23.61 9.19
N MET A 425 2.85 22.66 8.26
CA MET A 425 2.90 21.23 8.56
C MET A 425 4.16 20.58 8.01
N LEU A 426 4.90 19.93 8.92
CA LEU A 426 6.05 19.09 8.61
C LEU A 426 5.77 17.65 9.05
N VAL A 427 5.82 16.72 8.11
CA VAL A 427 5.62 15.30 8.37
C VAL A 427 6.96 14.58 8.28
N MET A 428 7.28 13.70 9.23
CA MET A 428 8.52 12.92 9.25
C MET A 428 8.22 11.41 9.10
N THR A 429 9.06 10.72 8.34
CA THR A 429 9.00 9.26 8.21
C THR A 429 10.39 8.64 8.23
N ALA A 430 10.54 7.52 8.94
CA ALA A 430 11.76 6.73 8.95
C ALA A 430 11.87 5.75 7.79
N THR A 431 10.74 5.30 7.24
CA THR A 431 10.70 4.50 6.02
C THR A 431 10.79 5.43 4.82
N PRO A 432 11.85 5.33 3.99
CA PRO A 432 11.87 6.02 2.71
C PRO A 432 10.69 5.50 1.89
N ILE A 433 9.83 6.41 1.44
CA ILE A 433 8.72 6.06 0.56
C ILE A 433 9.19 6.37 -0.86
N PRO A 434 9.03 5.45 -1.84
CA PRO A 434 9.36 5.72 -3.23
C PRO A 434 8.67 7.00 -3.67
N ARG A 435 9.38 7.85 -4.43
CA ARG A 435 8.86 9.18 -4.81
C ARG A 435 7.53 9.08 -5.55
N THR A 436 7.37 8.03 -6.38
CA THR A 436 6.13 7.70 -7.08
C THR A 436 4.98 7.43 -6.11
N LEU A 437 5.20 6.64 -5.06
CA LEU A 437 4.23 6.37 -4.00
C LEU A 437 3.91 7.61 -3.16
N VAL A 438 4.90 8.44 -2.82
CA VAL A 438 4.65 9.70 -2.11
C VAL A 438 3.67 10.58 -2.89
N MET A 439 3.89 10.67 -4.21
CA MET A 439 3.12 11.51 -5.12
C MET A 439 1.70 11.01 -5.38
N THR A 440 1.45 9.70 -5.30
CA THR A 440 0.10 9.13 -5.45
C THR A 440 -0.66 9.10 -4.13
N ALA A 441 -0.04 8.59 -3.07
CA ALA A 441 -0.66 8.33 -1.76
C ALA A 441 -0.87 9.57 -0.89
N PHE A 442 0.07 10.52 -0.95
CA PHE A 442 0.07 11.63 -0.02
C PHE A 442 -0.09 13.00 -0.71
N GLY A 443 -0.32 13.03 -2.03
CA GLY A 443 -0.43 14.25 -2.84
C GLY A 443 0.91 14.97 -3.05
N ASP A 444 0.90 16.23 -3.53
CA ASP A 444 2.10 17.08 -3.57
C ASP A 444 2.33 17.65 -2.16
N MET A 445 2.80 16.81 -1.25
CA MET A 445 3.70 17.31 -0.23
C MET A 445 5.03 17.59 -0.91
N ASP A 446 5.64 18.74 -0.64
CA ASP A 446 7.04 18.92 -1.01
C ASP A 446 7.87 17.90 -0.23
N VAL A 447 8.90 17.33 -0.85
CA VAL A 447 9.68 16.23 -0.24
C VAL A 447 11.12 16.68 -0.05
N SER A 448 11.59 16.65 1.19
CA SER A 448 13.01 16.77 1.52
C SER A 448 13.56 15.38 1.87
N GLN A 449 14.66 14.99 1.23
CA GLN A 449 15.26 13.67 1.39
C GLN A 449 16.63 13.75 2.07
N LEU A 450 16.79 13.04 3.19
CA LEU A 450 18.06 12.84 3.87
C LEU A 450 18.66 11.50 3.44
N LYS A 451 19.50 11.52 2.39
CA LYS A 451 20.17 10.33 1.86
C LYS A 451 21.44 9.96 2.64
N GLU A 452 22.11 10.95 3.22
CA GLU A 452 23.38 10.78 3.93
C GLU A 452 23.15 10.36 5.39
N LYS A 453 23.95 9.41 5.89
CA LYS A 453 24.02 9.10 7.33
C LYS A 453 25.09 9.99 8.00
N PRO A 454 24.89 10.42 9.26
CA PRO A 454 25.92 11.16 10.01
C PRO A 454 27.24 10.38 10.09
N SER A 455 28.37 11.10 10.18
CA SER A 455 29.71 10.51 10.30
C SER A 455 29.86 9.65 11.57
N GLY A 456 30.58 8.53 11.45
CA GLY A 456 30.89 7.61 12.57
C GLY A 456 30.13 6.27 12.57
N ARG A 457 29.06 6.11 11.79
CA ARG A 457 28.31 4.84 11.72
C ARG A 457 28.98 3.81 10.81
N LYS A 458 29.24 2.62 11.36
CA LYS A 458 29.69 1.45 10.58
C LYS A 458 28.51 0.70 9.97
N PRO A 459 28.63 0.17 8.74
CA PRO A 459 27.59 -0.61 8.10
C PRO A 459 27.28 -1.89 8.89
N VAL A 460 25.99 -2.24 9.00
CA VAL A 460 25.53 -3.46 9.69
C VAL A 460 25.77 -4.69 8.83
N THR A 461 26.57 -5.64 9.29
CA THR A 461 26.80 -6.90 8.57
C THR A 461 25.55 -7.76 8.65
N THR A 462 24.91 -8.03 7.50
CA THR A 462 23.66 -8.82 7.46
C THR A 462 23.95 -10.24 6.97
N ALA A 463 23.47 -11.25 7.69
CA ALA A 463 23.61 -12.66 7.35
C ALA A 463 22.25 -13.36 7.34
N ILE A 464 22.05 -14.27 6.39
CA ILE A 464 20.84 -15.09 6.27
C ILE A 464 21.23 -16.51 6.68
N LEU A 465 20.49 -17.10 7.62
CA LEU A 465 20.79 -18.42 8.18
C LEU A 465 19.52 -19.29 8.24
N PRO A 466 19.58 -20.57 7.83
CA PRO A 466 18.48 -21.50 8.03
C PRO A 466 18.34 -21.88 9.51
N GLU A 467 17.12 -22.13 9.97
CA GLU A 467 16.79 -22.43 11.38
C GLU A 467 17.54 -23.66 11.91
N GLU A 468 17.89 -24.62 11.05
CA GLU A 468 18.69 -25.80 11.40
C GLU A 468 20.08 -25.43 11.97
N ARG A 469 20.59 -24.24 11.64
CA ARG A 469 21.87 -23.72 12.17
C ARG A 469 21.71 -22.88 13.43
N LEU A 470 20.54 -22.89 14.07
CA LEU A 470 20.28 -22.19 15.32
C LEU A 470 21.30 -22.57 16.43
N GLY A 471 21.72 -23.83 16.49
CA GLY A 471 22.74 -24.28 17.46
C GLY A 471 24.06 -23.52 17.32
N GLU A 472 24.57 -23.35 16.10
CA GLU A 472 25.79 -22.58 15.82
C GLU A 472 25.63 -21.09 16.18
N LEU A 473 24.45 -20.53 15.93
CA LEU A 473 24.13 -19.15 16.30
C LEU A 473 24.15 -18.97 17.81
N LEU A 474 23.60 -19.91 18.58
CA LEU A 474 23.58 -19.85 20.05
C LEU A 474 24.99 -19.87 20.65
N GLU A 475 25.94 -20.57 20.05
CA GLU A 475 27.35 -20.52 20.47
C GLU A 475 27.96 -19.14 20.22
N ARG A 476 27.68 -18.53 19.07
CA ARG A 476 28.14 -17.16 18.77
C ARG A 476 27.50 -16.12 19.71
N VAL A 477 26.22 -16.30 20.04
CA VAL A 477 25.50 -15.48 21.03
C VAL A 477 26.15 -15.61 22.41
N SER A 478 26.53 -16.82 22.84
CA SER A 478 27.26 -17.03 24.10
C SER A 478 28.57 -16.22 24.16
N VAL A 479 29.36 -16.24 23.08
CA VAL A 479 30.60 -15.44 22.98
C VAL A 479 30.32 -13.94 23.04
N ALA A 480 29.30 -13.46 22.32
CA ALA A 480 28.93 -12.04 22.32
C ALA A 480 28.44 -11.56 23.70
N LEU A 481 27.63 -12.36 24.39
CA LEU A 481 27.15 -12.04 25.74
C LEU A 481 28.31 -12.00 26.75
N LYS A 482 29.30 -12.90 26.63
CA LYS A 482 30.53 -12.87 27.46
C LYS A 482 31.40 -11.64 27.21
N ARG A 483 31.44 -11.13 25.96
CA ARG A 483 32.07 -9.85 25.62
C ARG A 483 31.26 -8.65 26.12
N GLY A 484 30.04 -8.89 26.58
CA GLY A 484 29.16 -7.88 27.13
C GLY A 484 28.33 -7.13 26.08
N ASP A 485 28.16 -7.69 24.88
CA ASP A 485 27.28 -7.10 23.89
C ASP A 485 25.81 -7.27 24.26
N LYS A 486 24.98 -6.32 23.80
CA LYS A 486 23.53 -6.38 23.92
C LYS A 486 22.90 -6.87 22.62
N ILE A 487 21.91 -7.74 22.74
CA ILE A 487 21.33 -8.52 21.65
C ILE A 487 19.81 -8.35 21.67
N TYR A 488 19.25 -7.96 20.52
CA TYR A 488 17.81 -8.06 20.26
C TYR A 488 17.50 -9.41 19.61
N TRP A 489 16.46 -10.08 20.11
CA TRP A 489 15.96 -11.35 19.58
C TRP A 489 14.46 -11.21 19.28
N ILE A 490 14.13 -11.08 17.99
CA ILE A 490 12.78 -10.76 17.52
C ILE A 490 12.07 -12.04 17.06
N CYS A 491 10.89 -12.29 17.62
CA CYS A 491 9.98 -13.35 17.22
C CYS A 491 8.80 -12.76 16.42
N PRO A 492 8.35 -13.43 15.34
CA PRO A 492 7.22 -12.97 14.53
C PRO A 492 5.90 -13.01 15.32
N LEU A 493 4.93 -12.24 14.86
CA LEU A 493 3.52 -12.43 15.20
C LEU A 493 2.96 -13.59 14.36
N VAL A 494 2.07 -14.40 14.94
CA VAL A 494 1.37 -15.47 14.20
C VAL A 494 -0.07 -15.02 14.01
N GLU A 495 -0.45 -14.72 12.78
CA GLU A 495 -1.75 -14.13 12.43
C GLU A 495 -2.97 -15.01 12.76
N GLU A 496 -2.76 -16.29 13.07
CA GLU A 496 -3.85 -17.26 13.22
C GLU A 496 -4.51 -17.30 14.62
N SER A 497 -3.96 -16.66 15.66
CA SER A 497 -4.63 -16.43 16.97
C SER A 497 -3.75 -15.66 17.96
N GLU A 498 -4.30 -14.66 18.68
CA GLU A 498 -3.60 -13.94 19.77
C GLU A 498 -3.10 -14.84 20.92
N SER A 499 -3.63 -16.07 21.05
CA SER A 499 -3.19 -17.07 22.03
C SER A 499 -1.91 -17.79 21.62
N LEU A 500 -1.67 -17.96 20.31
CA LEU A 500 -0.45 -18.57 19.78
C LEU A 500 0.75 -17.61 19.85
N GLU A 501 0.51 -16.29 19.81
CA GLU A 501 1.55 -15.24 19.92
C GLU A 501 2.31 -15.28 21.26
N LEU A 502 1.58 -15.33 22.37
CA LEU A 502 2.14 -15.43 23.73
C LEU A 502 3.04 -16.66 23.83
N THR A 503 2.49 -17.77 23.34
CA THR A 503 3.12 -19.08 23.41
C THR A 503 4.49 -19.09 22.71
N SER A 504 4.70 -18.35 21.62
CA SER A 504 5.97 -18.38 20.88
C SER A 504 7.08 -17.58 21.56
N VAL A 505 6.78 -16.36 22.01
CA VAL A 505 7.79 -15.47 22.62
C VAL A 505 8.14 -15.93 24.03
N GLU A 506 7.16 -16.39 24.80
CA GLU A 506 7.38 -16.96 26.14
C GLU A 506 8.20 -18.25 26.06
N LYS A 507 7.88 -19.17 25.14
CA LYS A 507 8.70 -20.39 24.94
C LYS A 507 10.13 -20.05 24.55
N ARG A 508 10.32 -19.07 23.67
CA ARG A 508 11.67 -18.64 23.27
C ARG A 508 12.41 -17.99 24.43
N PHE A 509 11.73 -17.17 25.22
CA PHE A 509 12.27 -16.59 26.44
C PHE A 509 12.68 -17.67 27.43
N GLU A 510 11.82 -18.64 27.74
CA GLU A 510 12.14 -19.77 28.63
C GLU A 510 13.35 -20.56 28.13
N PHE A 511 13.38 -20.90 26.83
CA PHE A 511 14.51 -21.60 26.22
C PHE A 511 15.83 -20.83 26.37
N LEU A 512 15.84 -19.54 26.07
CA LEU A 512 17.03 -18.69 26.18
C LEU A 512 17.40 -18.40 27.64
N HIS A 513 16.42 -18.23 28.52
CA HIS A 513 16.61 -18.01 29.95
C HIS A 513 17.20 -19.26 30.63
N ASN A 514 16.74 -20.46 30.27
CA ASN A 514 17.33 -21.71 30.75
C ASN A 514 18.79 -21.87 30.31
N ARG A 515 19.16 -21.32 29.14
CA ARG A 515 20.52 -21.41 28.61
C ARG A 515 21.46 -20.31 29.11
N PHE A 516 20.97 -19.08 29.23
CA PHE A 516 21.80 -17.89 29.50
C PHE A 516 21.51 -17.23 30.87
N GLY A 517 20.45 -17.63 31.56
CA GLY A 517 20.09 -17.15 32.89
C GLY A 517 19.41 -15.77 32.91
N SER A 518 19.59 -15.06 34.02
CA SER A 518 18.93 -13.78 34.32
C SER A 518 19.30 -12.60 33.42
N ILE A 519 20.28 -12.76 32.52
CA ILE A 519 20.63 -11.73 31.53
C ILE A 519 19.64 -11.66 30.36
N VAL A 520 18.68 -12.59 30.30
CA VAL A 520 17.60 -12.61 29.30
C VAL A 520 16.38 -11.87 29.85
N GLY A 521 15.88 -10.88 29.11
CA GLY A 521 14.62 -10.18 29.36
C GLY A 521 13.59 -10.47 28.25
N ILE A 522 12.33 -10.13 28.52
CA ILE A 522 11.20 -10.31 27.59
C ILE A 522 10.38 -9.02 27.45
N VAL A 523 9.95 -8.70 26.22
CA VAL A 523 8.98 -7.62 25.93
C VAL A 523 7.97 -8.05 24.86
N HIS A 524 6.68 -8.05 25.19
CA HIS A 524 5.61 -8.34 24.22
C HIS A 524 4.37 -7.47 24.41
N GLY A 525 3.48 -7.45 23.41
CA GLY A 525 2.33 -6.55 23.31
C GLY A 525 1.34 -6.62 24.49
N LYS A 526 1.21 -7.78 25.14
CA LYS A 526 0.27 -8.00 26.26
C LYS A 526 0.80 -7.61 27.64
N MET A 527 2.09 -7.29 27.78
CA MET A 527 2.65 -6.79 29.04
C MET A 527 2.07 -5.43 29.40
N ALA A 528 1.92 -5.18 30.71
CA ALA A 528 1.48 -3.87 31.18
C ALA A 528 2.50 -2.78 30.77
N PRO A 529 2.06 -1.54 30.46
CA PRO A 529 2.97 -0.47 30.05
C PRO A 529 4.13 -0.24 31.03
N THR A 530 3.88 -0.34 32.33
CA THR A 530 4.90 -0.21 33.39
C THR A 530 5.94 -1.33 33.36
N GLU A 531 5.54 -2.54 32.99
CA GLU A 531 6.45 -3.69 32.89
C GLU A 531 7.32 -3.61 31.65
N LYS A 532 6.74 -3.18 30.52
CA LYS A 532 7.48 -2.91 29.28
C LYS A 532 8.56 -1.85 29.52
N ASP A 533 8.18 -0.73 30.14
CA ASP A 533 9.11 0.35 30.46
C ASP A 533 10.26 -0.14 31.34
N LYS A 534 9.96 -0.95 32.36
CA LYS A 534 10.97 -1.54 33.24
C LYS A 534 11.91 -2.48 32.49
N ALA A 535 11.37 -3.42 31.70
CA ALA A 535 12.18 -4.36 30.93
C ALA A 535 13.09 -3.65 29.91
N MET A 536 12.58 -2.60 29.26
CA MET A 536 13.38 -1.77 28.36
C MET A 536 14.45 -0.97 29.09
N LEU A 537 14.15 -0.44 30.28
CA LEU A 537 15.12 0.25 31.12
C LEU A 537 16.23 -0.71 31.59
N ASP A 538 15.87 -1.90 32.06
CA ASP A 538 16.82 -2.93 32.50
C ASP A 538 17.74 -3.36 31.35
N PHE A 539 17.23 -3.43 30.11
CA PHE A 539 18.05 -3.67 28.92
C PHE A 539 18.95 -2.48 28.57
N LYS A 540 18.44 -1.25 28.67
CA LYS A 540 19.22 -0.03 28.44
C LYS A 540 20.36 0.13 29.45
N GLU A 541 20.12 -0.18 30.72
CA GLU A 541 21.12 -0.13 31.80
C GLU A 541 22.07 -1.34 31.78
N GLY A 542 21.75 -2.38 31.01
CA GLY A 542 22.58 -3.58 30.85
C GLY A 542 22.42 -4.61 31.97
N LYS A 543 21.35 -4.51 32.77
CA LYS A 543 20.94 -5.57 33.71
C LYS A 543 20.53 -6.83 32.95
N THR A 544 19.75 -6.66 31.88
CA THR A 544 19.56 -7.68 30.85
C THR A 544 20.41 -7.34 29.62
N ARG A 545 20.96 -8.35 28.95
CA ARG A 545 21.79 -8.18 27.74
C ARG A 545 21.23 -8.90 26.52
N LEU A 546 20.25 -9.78 26.69
CA LEU A 546 19.49 -10.36 25.59
C LEU A 546 18.02 -10.02 25.80
N LEU A 547 17.39 -9.34 24.84
CA LEU A 547 15.98 -8.99 24.91
C LEU A 547 15.19 -9.78 23.87
N VAL A 548 14.34 -10.68 24.35
CA VAL A 548 13.39 -11.44 23.53
C VAL A 548 12.13 -10.64 23.35
N ALA A 549 11.72 -10.38 22.12
CA ALA A 549 10.57 -9.52 21.88
C ALA A 549 9.78 -9.82 20.61
N THR A 550 8.54 -9.35 20.59
CA THR A 550 7.71 -9.30 19.37
C THR A 550 8.05 -8.07 18.53
N THR A 551 7.45 -7.93 17.35
CA THR A 551 7.47 -6.72 16.50
C THR A 551 7.09 -5.43 17.22
N VAL A 552 6.51 -5.51 18.43
CA VAL A 552 6.19 -4.36 19.30
C VAL A 552 7.42 -3.52 19.66
N VAL A 553 8.64 -4.01 19.48
CA VAL A 553 9.89 -3.21 19.58
C VAL A 553 10.03 -2.17 18.46
N GLU A 554 9.11 -2.13 17.49
CA GLU A 554 8.98 -1.02 16.53
C GLU A 554 8.89 0.35 17.21
N VAL A 555 8.55 0.44 18.51
CA VAL A 555 8.41 1.72 19.20
C VAL A 555 9.61 2.05 20.11
N GLY A 556 10.56 2.79 19.55
CA GLY A 556 11.06 4.02 20.20
C GLY A 556 12.15 3.96 21.28
N VAL A 557 12.72 2.81 21.67
CA VAL A 557 13.88 2.84 22.60
C VAL A 557 15.18 2.75 21.83
N ASP A 558 15.97 3.82 21.87
CA ASP A 558 17.34 3.83 21.38
C ASP A 558 18.29 3.24 22.43
N VAL A 559 18.96 2.15 22.08
CA VAL A 559 19.99 1.49 22.90
C VAL A 559 21.28 1.47 22.06
N PRO A 560 22.10 2.55 22.13
CA PRO A 560 23.24 2.73 21.21
C PRO A 560 24.31 1.63 21.28
N ASP A 561 24.41 0.93 22.41
CA ASP A 561 25.36 -0.14 22.66
C ASP A 561 24.85 -1.55 22.27
N ALA A 562 23.62 -1.66 21.77
CA ALA A 562 23.10 -2.87 21.14
C ALA A 562 23.72 -3.07 19.74
N SER A 563 24.46 -4.17 19.58
CA SER A 563 25.26 -4.45 18.39
C SER A 563 24.76 -5.64 17.59
N ILE A 564 23.84 -6.46 18.12
CA ILE A 564 23.36 -7.67 17.43
C ILE A 564 21.84 -7.69 17.38
N MET A 565 21.30 -7.87 16.17
CA MET A 565 19.87 -8.08 15.89
C MET A 565 19.68 -9.49 15.33
N ILE A 566 18.82 -10.30 15.96
CA ILE A 566 18.43 -11.63 15.50
C ILE A 566 16.92 -11.61 15.24
N ILE A 567 16.50 -12.01 14.04
CA ILE A 567 15.09 -12.03 13.64
C ILE A 567 14.74 -13.47 13.27
N GLU A 568 13.83 -14.09 14.02
CA GLU A 568 13.27 -15.41 13.70
C GLU A 568 12.21 -15.33 12.63
N HIS A 569 12.11 -16.38 11.82
CA HIS A 569 11.15 -16.48 10.73
C HIS A 569 11.10 -15.22 9.86
N ALA A 570 12.28 -14.71 9.49
CA ALA A 570 12.44 -13.48 8.74
C ALA A 570 11.70 -13.53 7.39
N GLU A 571 11.43 -14.72 6.84
CA GLU A 571 10.62 -14.94 5.63
C GLU A 571 9.18 -14.41 5.75
N ARG A 572 8.67 -14.24 6.98
CA ARG A 572 7.30 -13.77 7.26
C ARG A 572 7.18 -12.26 7.32
N PHE A 573 8.30 -11.53 7.36
CA PHE A 573 8.29 -10.08 7.53
C PHE A 573 8.32 -9.37 6.17
N GLY A 574 7.68 -8.20 6.10
CA GLY A 574 7.87 -7.28 4.98
C GLY A 574 9.28 -6.69 4.97
N LEU A 575 9.78 -6.29 3.80
CA LEU A 575 11.13 -5.69 3.67
C LEU A 575 11.27 -4.42 4.50
N SER A 576 10.25 -3.57 4.51
CA SER A 576 10.20 -2.36 5.33
C SER A 576 10.31 -2.65 6.83
N GLN A 577 9.65 -3.69 7.34
CA GLN A 577 9.74 -4.11 8.74
C GLN A 577 11.14 -4.63 9.07
N LEU A 578 11.71 -5.48 8.22
CA LEU A 578 13.08 -5.99 8.38
C LEU A 578 14.10 -4.84 8.40
N HIS A 579 13.92 -3.83 7.55
CA HIS A 579 14.78 -2.65 7.52
C HIS A 579 14.67 -1.81 8.79
N GLN A 580 13.46 -1.58 9.30
CA GLN A 580 13.26 -0.88 10.58
C GLN A 580 13.89 -1.62 11.75
N LEU A 581 13.70 -2.95 11.83
CA LEU A 581 14.32 -3.79 12.87
C LEU A 581 15.85 -3.72 12.76
N ARG A 582 16.42 -3.90 11.57
CA ARG A 582 17.88 -3.77 11.36
C ARG A 582 18.40 -2.39 11.79
N GLY A 583 17.64 -1.31 11.56
CA GLY A 583 17.99 0.06 11.98
C GLY A 583 17.99 0.32 13.49
N ARG A 584 17.61 -0.67 14.32
CA ARG A 584 17.72 -0.61 15.79
C ARG A 584 19.13 -0.91 16.31
N VAL A 585 19.99 -1.49 15.48
CA VAL A 585 21.42 -1.72 15.79
C VAL A 585 22.31 -0.86 14.88
N GLY A 586 23.60 -0.73 15.19
CA GLY A 586 24.53 0.09 14.41
C GLY A 586 24.46 1.59 14.70
N ARG A 587 24.06 1.97 15.91
CA ARG A 587 23.94 3.37 16.34
C ARG A 587 25.18 3.93 17.06
N GLY A 588 26.08 3.07 17.54
CA GLY A 588 27.38 3.45 18.09
C GLY A 588 28.56 3.05 17.19
N ASP A 589 29.78 3.17 17.72
CA ASP A 589 31.04 2.93 16.97
C ASP A 589 31.39 1.43 16.79
N LYS A 590 30.62 0.55 17.43
CA LYS A 590 30.79 -0.90 17.38
C LYS A 590 30.29 -1.45 16.03
N GLN A 591 31.03 -2.42 15.49
CA GLN A 591 30.56 -3.21 14.35
C GLN A 591 29.29 -3.96 14.78
N SER A 592 28.20 -3.76 14.04
CA SER A 592 26.90 -4.36 14.34
C SER A 592 26.52 -5.41 13.31
N SER A 593 25.73 -6.39 13.74
CA SER A 593 25.31 -7.53 12.91
C SER A 593 23.80 -7.73 12.96
N CYS A 594 23.22 -8.09 11.81
CA CYS A 594 21.81 -8.48 11.69
C CYS A 594 21.72 -9.91 11.13
N ILE A 595 21.07 -10.80 11.86
CA ILE A 595 20.93 -12.21 11.54
C ILE A 595 19.46 -12.47 11.22
N LEU A 596 19.19 -12.88 9.99
CA LEU A 596 17.87 -13.25 9.49
C LEU A 596 17.76 -14.78 9.50
N LEU A 597 17.06 -15.33 10.48
CA LEU A 597 16.77 -16.76 10.55
C LEU A 597 15.52 -17.07 9.72
N TYR A 598 15.57 -18.11 8.89
CA TYR A 598 14.42 -18.57 8.13
C TYR A 598 14.16 -20.06 8.25
N LYS A 599 12.91 -20.47 8.07
CA LYS A 599 12.53 -21.89 8.04
C LYS A 599 12.30 -22.37 6.61
N ALA A 600 13.00 -23.42 6.20
CA ALA A 600 12.82 -24.03 4.88
C ALA A 600 11.54 -24.90 4.81
N PRO A 601 10.91 -25.04 3.61
CA PRO A 601 11.23 -24.37 2.35
C PRO A 601 10.72 -22.92 2.29
N ILE A 602 11.47 -22.02 1.67
CA ILE A 602 11.05 -20.63 1.42
C ILE A 602 10.63 -20.44 -0.04
N GLY A 603 9.61 -19.63 -0.28
CA GLY A 603 9.20 -19.25 -1.64
C GLY A 603 10.15 -18.25 -2.29
N LYS A 604 10.15 -18.19 -3.63
CA LYS A 604 11.04 -17.30 -4.42
C LYS A 604 10.96 -15.82 -3.99
N ILE A 605 9.76 -15.33 -3.65
CA ILE A 605 9.55 -13.95 -3.19
C ILE A 605 10.20 -13.72 -1.82
N ALA A 606 10.03 -14.64 -0.87
CA ALA A 606 10.64 -14.54 0.45
C ALA A 606 12.18 -14.59 0.35
N GLU A 607 12.71 -15.47 -0.49
CA GLU A 607 14.15 -15.55 -0.77
C GLU A 607 14.68 -14.24 -1.36
N ALA A 608 14.00 -13.68 -2.36
CA ALA A 608 14.36 -12.39 -2.95
C ALA A 608 14.36 -11.26 -1.90
N ARG A 609 13.33 -11.19 -1.03
CA ARG A 609 13.27 -10.21 0.08
C ARG A 609 14.47 -10.33 1.03
N LEU A 610 14.79 -11.55 1.48
CA LEU A 610 15.92 -11.75 2.39
C LEU A 610 17.25 -11.37 1.73
N ASN A 611 17.42 -11.68 0.44
CA ASN A 611 18.62 -11.29 -0.33
C ASN A 611 18.76 -9.78 -0.47
N VAL A 612 17.67 -9.05 -0.76
CA VAL A 612 17.68 -7.57 -0.80
C VAL A 612 18.20 -6.99 0.53
N MET A 613 17.74 -7.53 1.67
CA MET A 613 18.22 -7.11 3.00
C MET A 613 19.72 -7.39 3.23
N ARG A 614 20.26 -8.44 2.64
CA ARG A 614 21.69 -8.78 2.72
C ARG A 614 22.55 -7.88 1.83
N GLU A 615 22.06 -7.55 0.64
CA GLU A 615 22.82 -6.84 -0.39
C GLU A 615 22.91 -5.33 -0.18
N THR A 616 21.88 -4.71 0.40
CA THR A 616 21.83 -3.25 0.53
C THR A 616 21.43 -2.81 1.93
N GLN A 617 22.01 -1.68 2.36
CA GLN A 617 21.62 -0.94 3.56
C GLN A 617 20.89 0.36 3.25
N ASP A 618 20.75 0.68 1.96
CA ASP A 618 20.03 1.85 1.50
C ASP A 618 18.52 1.62 1.61
N GLY A 619 17.88 2.31 2.56
CA GLY A 619 16.44 2.23 2.77
C GLY A 619 15.61 2.66 1.56
N PHE A 620 16.14 3.52 0.67
CA PHE A 620 15.44 3.91 -0.56
C PHE A 620 15.39 2.75 -1.55
N ARG A 621 16.54 2.12 -1.80
CA ARG A 621 16.62 0.93 -2.65
C ARG A 621 15.78 -0.22 -2.09
N ILE A 622 15.76 -0.40 -0.76
CA ILE A 622 14.91 -1.41 -0.11
C ILE A 622 13.43 -1.11 -0.32
N ALA A 623 13.02 0.16 -0.24
CA ALA A 623 11.62 0.52 -0.47
C ALA A 623 11.18 0.37 -1.93
N GLU A 624 12.08 0.63 -2.89
CA GLU A 624 11.85 0.34 -4.31
C GLU A 624 11.73 -1.17 -4.58
N GLU A 625 12.61 -1.97 -3.99
CA GLU A 625 12.54 -3.43 -4.07
C GLU A 625 11.34 -4.02 -3.34
N ASP A 626 10.91 -3.44 -2.20
CA ASP A 626 9.68 -3.82 -1.50
C ASP A 626 8.45 -3.56 -2.37
N LEU A 627 8.41 -2.43 -3.09
CA LEU A 627 7.35 -2.15 -4.05
C LEU A 627 7.36 -3.17 -5.21
N ARG A 628 8.53 -3.44 -5.78
CA ARG A 628 8.69 -4.38 -6.91
C ARG A 628 8.32 -5.82 -6.54
N LEU A 629 8.81 -6.30 -5.40
CA LEU A 629 8.61 -7.68 -4.95
C LEU A 629 7.19 -7.97 -4.47
N ARG A 630 6.40 -6.93 -4.17
CA ARG A 630 4.98 -7.03 -3.79
C ARG A 630 4.00 -7.14 -4.96
N GLY A 631 4.45 -7.09 -6.22
CA GLY A 631 3.62 -7.00 -7.42
C GLY A 631 2.31 -7.83 -7.44
N GLU A 632 1.25 -7.23 -7.99
CA GLU A 632 -0.14 -7.66 -8.30
C GLU A 632 -0.95 -8.55 -7.31
N GLY A 633 -0.36 -9.35 -6.41
CA GLY A 633 -1.08 -10.44 -5.72
C GLY A 633 -1.37 -10.29 -4.22
N GLU A 634 -0.68 -9.40 -3.50
CA GLU A 634 -0.85 -9.22 -2.04
C GLU A 634 -1.21 -7.78 -1.65
N VAL A 635 -1.62 -6.95 -2.61
CA VAL A 635 -2.19 -5.60 -2.35
C VAL A 635 -3.49 -5.70 -1.53
N LEU A 636 -4.14 -6.87 -1.52
CA LEU A 636 -5.40 -7.15 -0.80
C LEU A 636 -5.20 -7.84 0.56
N GLY A 637 -3.97 -7.89 1.09
CA GLY A 637 -3.67 -8.38 2.44
C GLY A 637 -3.28 -7.24 3.38
N THR A 638 -4.17 -6.94 4.35
CA THR A 638 -3.98 -5.97 5.46
C THR A 638 -3.56 -4.53 5.10
N ARG A 639 -4.55 -3.77 4.58
CA ARG A 639 -4.82 -2.34 4.80
C ARG A 639 -3.63 -1.49 5.32
N GLN A 640 -2.70 -1.12 4.44
CA GLN A 640 -1.83 0.03 4.69
C GLN A 640 -2.60 1.31 4.38
N SER A 641 -2.96 2.04 5.43
CA SER A 641 -3.64 3.33 5.36
C SER A 641 -2.79 4.37 4.62
N GLY A 642 -3.17 4.71 3.38
CA GLY A 642 -2.66 5.90 2.70
C GLY A 642 -2.49 5.81 1.20
N VAL A 643 -2.33 4.62 0.60
CA VAL A 643 -2.17 4.50 -0.87
C VAL A 643 -3.56 4.52 -1.53
N PRO A 644 -3.77 5.29 -2.62
CA PRO A 644 -5.03 5.29 -3.33
C PRO A 644 -5.10 4.00 -4.12
N GLU A 645 -6.18 3.26 -3.98
CA GLU A 645 -6.41 2.07 -4.79
C GLU A 645 -6.78 2.53 -6.22
N PHE A 646 -5.98 2.12 -7.20
CA PHE A 646 -6.27 2.36 -8.61
C PHE A 646 -7.01 1.15 -9.17
N HIS A 647 -8.14 1.38 -9.82
CA HIS A 647 -8.95 0.30 -10.40
C HIS A 647 -8.49 -0.06 -11.82
N MET A 648 -8.00 0.94 -12.56
CA MET A 648 -7.60 0.80 -13.97
C MET A 648 -6.11 0.94 -14.16
N ALA A 649 -5.47 1.82 -13.40
CA ALA A 649 -4.05 2.13 -13.54
C ALA A 649 -3.18 1.16 -12.73
N ASP A 650 -2.15 0.63 -13.40
CA ASP A 650 -1.01 0.01 -12.74
C ASP A 650 0.10 1.06 -12.53
N LEU A 651 0.56 1.25 -11.29
CA LEU A 651 1.53 2.32 -10.98
C LEU A 651 2.93 2.05 -11.53
N GLU A 652 3.33 0.78 -11.64
CA GLU A 652 4.65 0.38 -12.17
C GLU A 652 4.67 0.57 -13.68
N ALA A 653 3.70 -0.04 -14.37
CA ALA A 653 3.61 -0.01 -15.82
C ALA A 653 3.25 1.38 -16.38
N HIS A 654 2.52 2.20 -15.63
CA HIS A 654 2.02 3.50 -16.11
C HIS A 654 2.63 4.72 -15.42
N SER A 655 3.77 4.57 -14.75
CA SER A 655 4.47 5.66 -14.04
C SER A 655 4.70 6.91 -14.91
N ASP A 656 5.01 6.73 -16.20
CA ASP A 656 5.17 7.82 -17.17
C ASP A 656 3.87 8.60 -17.41
N LEU A 657 2.73 7.91 -17.46
CA LEU A 657 1.41 8.53 -17.67
C LEU A 657 1.00 9.38 -16.47
N LEU A 658 1.37 8.98 -15.25
CA LEU A 658 1.13 9.78 -14.06
C LEU A 658 1.83 11.14 -14.13
N ALA A 659 3.08 11.17 -14.62
CA ALA A 659 3.82 12.41 -14.81
C ALA A 659 3.16 13.33 -15.85
N ILE A 660 2.62 12.75 -16.93
CA ILE A 660 1.87 13.48 -17.96
C ILE A 660 0.55 14.03 -17.39
N ALA A 661 -0.24 13.19 -16.73
CA ALA A 661 -1.50 13.55 -16.10
C ALA A 661 -1.33 14.68 -15.09
N ARG A 662 -0.24 14.68 -14.31
CA ARG A 662 0.10 15.76 -13.38
C ARG A 662 0.36 17.08 -14.10
N LYS A 663 1.16 17.07 -15.17
CA LYS A 663 1.46 18.28 -15.96
C LYS A 663 0.19 18.85 -16.58
N ASP A 664 -0.66 17.99 -17.11
CA ASP A 664 -1.94 18.41 -17.71
C ASP A 664 -2.91 18.96 -16.65
N ALA A 665 -3.10 18.25 -15.53
CA ALA A 665 -3.92 18.73 -14.42
C ALA A 665 -3.49 20.12 -13.93
N ARG A 666 -2.18 20.36 -13.82
CA ARG A 666 -1.63 21.67 -13.46
C ARG A 666 -1.96 22.73 -14.50
N LEU A 667 -1.73 22.44 -15.79
CA LEU A 667 -2.02 23.37 -16.89
C LEU A 667 -3.51 23.70 -16.98
N ILE A 668 -4.38 22.70 -16.80
CA ILE A 668 -5.84 22.85 -16.75
C ILE A 668 -6.20 23.83 -15.64
N LEU A 669 -5.69 23.63 -14.43
CA LEU A 669 -6.06 24.46 -13.28
C LEU A 669 -5.43 25.86 -13.31
N GLU A 670 -4.31 26.05 -14.00
CA GLU A 670 -3.74 27.38 -14.27
C GLU A 670 -4.64 28.18 -15.24
N LYS A 671 -5.24 27.53 -16.25
CA LYS A 671 -6.06 28.19 -17.29
C LYS A 671 -7.56 28.26 -16.97
N ASP A 672 -8.10 27.21 -16.37
CA ASP A 672 -9.52 27.02 -16.05
C ASP A 672 -9.69 26.46 -14.63
N PRO A 673 -9.36 27.26 -13.59
CA PRO A 673 -9.35 26.82 -12.20
C PRO A 673 -10.71 26.39 -11.66
N GLN A 674 -11.78 26.87 -12.28
CA GLN A 674 -13.16 26.52 -11.92
C GLN A 674 -13.76 25.44 -12.82
N LEU A 675 -13.04 24.95 -13.83
CA LEU A 675 -13.51 23.95 -14.80
C LEU A 675 -14.84 24.35 -15.48
N VAL A 676 -14.90 25.56 -16.04
CA VAL A 676 -16.10 26.16 -16.66
C VAL A 676 -16.12 26.00 -18.18
N SER A 677 -14.94 25.90 -18.81
CA SER A 677 -14.81 25.67 -20.26
C SER A 677 -15.47 24.36 -20.69
N GLU A 678 -15.68 24.15 -21.98
CA GLU A 678 -16.22 22.89 -22.52
C GLU A 678 -15.41 21.68 -22.05
N ARG A 679 -14.08 21.76 -22.16
CA ARG A 679 -13.16 20.74 -21.62
C ARG A 679 -13.27 20.63 -20.10
N GLY A 680 -13.38 21.76 -19.39
CA GLY A 680 -13.61 21.80 -17.95
C GLY A 680 -14.87 21.05 -17.51
N GLN A 681 -15.98 21.21 -18.24
CA GLN A 681 -17.22 20.50 -17.99
C GLN A 681 -17.08 18.99 -18.22
N ALA A 682 -16.34 18.56 -19.26
CA ALA A 682 -15.99 17.16 -19.47
C ALA A 682 -15.12 16.61 -18.33
N LEU A 683 -14.14 17.38 -17.84
CA LEU A 683 -13.30 17.01 -16.70
C LEU A 683 -14.08 16.90 -15.38
N ARG A 684 -15.15 17.68 -15.21
CA ARG A 684 -16.08 17.50 -14.07
C ARG A 684 -16.76 16.14 -14.14
N LEU A 685 -17.13 15.65 -15.33
CA LEU A 685 -17.68 14.31 -15.50
C LEU A 685 -16.65 13.23 -15.13
N LEU A 686 -15.40 13.41 -15.55
CA LEU A 686 -14.28 12.55 -15.16
C LEU A 686 -14.13 12.46 -13.63
N LEU A 687 -14.16 13.59 -12.93
CA LEU A 687 -14.10 13.62 -11.46
C LEU A 687 -15.26 12.86 -10.81
N TYR A 688 -16.48 12.93 -11.36
CA TYR A 688 -17.60 12.14 -10.86
C TYR A 688 -17.40 10.64 -11.11
N LEU A 689 -16.97 10.25 -12.32
CA LEU A 689 -16.74 8.84 -12.68
C LEU A 689 -15.76 8.18 -11.71
N PHE A 690 -14.67 8.86 -11.37
CA PHE A 690 -13.67 8.36 -10.43
C PHE A 690 -13.94 8.77 -8.97
N ARG A 691 -15.19 9.11 -8.63
CA ARG A 691 -15.67 9.36 -7.25
C ARG A 691 -14.85 10.37 -6.46
N GLN A 692 -14.34 11.40 -7.12
CA GLN A 692 -13.59 12.49 -6.51
C GLN A 692 -14.53 13.53 -5.85
N ASP A 693 -15.46 13.05 -5.02
CA ASP A 693 -16.56 13.83 -4.44
C ASP A 693 -16.06 15.00 -3.58
N GLY A 694 -14.89 14.84 -2.95
CA GLY A 694 -14.21 15.90 -2.21
C GLY A 694 -13.92 17.11 -3.10
N ALA A 695 -13.27 16.91 -4.25
CA ALA A 695 -12.96 17.98 -5.19
C ALA A 695 -14.22 18.62 -5.79
N ILE A 696 -15.23 17.82 -6.07
CA ILE A 696 -16.53 18.28 -6.55
C ILE A 696 -17.22 19.20 -5.54
N LYS A 697 -17.19 18.87 -4.25
CA LYS A 697 -17.73 19.74 -3.19
C LYS A 697 -17.00 21.07 -3.15
N LEU A 698 -15.69 21.08 -3.39
CA LEU A 698 -14.90 22.31 -3.39
C LEU A 698 -15.25 23.25 -4.54
N LEU A 699 -15.51 22.70 -5.73
CA LEU A 699 -15.98 23.44 -6.92
C LEU A 699 -17.36 24.08 -6.77
N ARG A 700 -18.24 23.51 -5.92
CA ARG A 700 -19.58 24.06 -5.66
C ARG A 700 -19.61 25.11 -4.56
N ALA A 701 -18.57 25.16 -3.74
CA ALA A 701 -18.46 26.05 -2.59
C ALA A 701 -17.66 27.33 -2.89
N GLY A 702 -17.38 27.59 -4.17
CA GLY A 702 -16.88 28.86 -4.71
C GLY A 702 -17.65 29.17 -5.97
#